data_AF-A0A1V8U6I3-F1
#
_entry.id   AF-A0A1V8U6I3-F1
#
_cell.length_a   1.000
_cell.length_b   1.000
_cell.length_c   1.000
_cell.angle_alpha   90.00
_cell.angle_beta   90.00
_cell.angle_gamma   90.00
#
_symmetry.space_group_name_H-M   'P 1'
#
loop_
_entity.id
_entity.type
_entity.pdbx_description
1 polymer ?
#
loop_
_entity_poly.entity_id
_entity_poly.type
_entity_poly.pdbx_seq_one_letter_code
_entity_poly.pdbx_strand_id
1 'polypeptide(L)'
;MPLRAKILNPAMAGSATRSLSTSTPQIRELPGDEPNDVLFNSQYGVRTITLNRPKKLNSLNGSMARKIIPRLQEWEKSQLANVVVIKGEGRAFCAGGDVTALAQDNQKGTEGQQASKDYFGLEYQLDHQIATYSKPYVAFIDGITMGGGVGLSVHAPFRIATENTVFAMPETTIGFFPDVGASFFLPRMDGELGMYLALTSEQLKGVNVFYAGIATHYLHSTSLPSLESRLSEIQFKDSLNLQSRLQIINSTIEEFATGLPHDQPIAAPVGGQIRAAVDYVFQPANNFDDIITALEGLEQTQSDIEEIRSWAKRTRETILQRSPTSARVTLRQLREGGKWSIAETFRREHLIASRFMEHADFVEGVSSLLIRKPKTTPKWSPASSAEVSEQDVDGFFDGTPGLQLMGTGDYLDYPHAWVGLPREGEVEAYVSKKGGLTKDAVVSHFEEANGGKQETREKIEEILARKTTEGGDGSVTWKSIYLLINLLPTRETTESSDTAMVLRPTYDNTCLTLTSQNTPDPFIVFAQGNIYLTFTANTRIPLWEAISIFSFLKDSDSALVTKGPLFIPQPGTPWSERLWAPELHDLEGRWWVYFAAADPVLGNRSHRLYVLRGPPSSGSPRGEGPEDWTFVGAVKGMDQSQWAIDGTVFTLNGQLYLAYSGWPVSSPPDDEKTQALYLLPLSSPTEAIAGATAAQISLPSEPWEKTGDVAIQEGPQWIAAPHLTPSGEPEWQGLLYSCSASWTAHYKMATLQYLGGHPMAASSWRKSRKPLLQSDANGAGPYGPGHGMFLQEGGETLAVFHATDRVGDGNQGRKARMQRVIWDERGPWMGGWVGRETSSKEDWVRGAASAESVTIIAEAES
;
A
#
# COMPACT_ATOMS: atom_id res chain seq x y z
N MET A 1 24.17 21.54 -65.73
CA MET A 1 22.80 21.43 -66.29
C MET A 1 22.65 20.06 -66.93
N PRO A 2 21.46 19.44 -67.02
CA PRO A 2 20.10 19.95 -66.74
C PRO A 2 19.36 19.06 -65.70
N LEU A 3 18.16 19.32 -65.18
CA LEU A 3 17.21 20.43 -65.17
C LEU A 3 16.27 20.15 -63.98
N ARG A 4 16.03 21.16 -63.13
CA ARG A 4 14.92 21.17 -62.17
C ARG A 4 13.59 21.12 -62.95
N ALA A 5 12.71 20.19 -62.61
CA ALA A 5 11.30 20.28 -62.97
C ALA A 5 10.49 20.65 -61.73
N LYS A 6 10.15 21.95 -61.61
CA LYS A 6 8.99 22.41 -60.86
C LYS A 6 7.76 21.94 -61.64
N ILE A 7 6.86 21.21 -60.99
CA ILE A 7 5.47 21.14 -61.43
C ILE A 7 4.63 21.80 -60.34
N LEU A 8 4.37 23.08 -60.55
CA LEU A 8 3.20 23.77 -60.02
C LEU A 8 2.01 23.26 -60.82
N ASN A 9 0.97 22.74 -60.16
CA ASN A 9 -0.35 22.66 -60.77
C ASN A 9 -1.29 23.62 -60.02
N PRO A 10 -1.72 24.73 -60.65
CA PRO A 10 -2.63 25.70 -60.07
C PRO A 10 -4.04 25.47 -60.63
N ALA A 11 -4.89 24.72 -59.94
CA ALA A 11 -6.34 24.72 -60.18
C ALA A 11 -7.06 23.89 -59.13
N MET A 12 -7.46 24.55 -58.04
CA MET A 12 -8.71 24.33 -57.29
C MET A 12 -8.77 25.43 -56.22
N ALA A 13 -8.78 26.67 -56.70
CA ALA A 13 -9.28 27.81 -55.92
C ALA A 13 -10.81 27.71 -55.88
N GLY A 14 -11.30 26.73 -55.13
CA GLY A 14 -12.69 26.61 -54.74
C GLY A 14 -12.80 27.08 -53.30
N SER A 15 -13.40 28.24 -53.09
CA SER A 15 -13.81 28.74 -51.78
C SER A 15 -14.70 27.69 -51.11
N ALA A 16 -14.10 26.86 -50.27
CA ALA A 16 -14.77 26.03 -49.30
C ALA A 16 -14.16 26.38 -47.94
N THR A 17 -14.54 27.55 -47.43
CA THR A 17 -14.64 27.81 -45.99
C THR A 17 -15.61 26.78 -45.39
N ARG A 18 -15.14 25.54 -45.21
CA ARG A 18 -15.74 24.59 -44.28
C ARG A 18 -15.02 24.78 -42.95
N SER A 19 -15.81 25.11 -41.93
CA SER A 19 -15.34 25.37 -40.57
C SER A 19 -14.63 24.14 -40.00
N LEU A 20 -13.30 24.16 -40.02
CA LEU A 20 -12.45 23.35 -39.14
C LEU A 20 -12.21 24.14 -37.84
N SER A 21 -13.30 24.49 -37.14
CA SER A 21 -13.21 24.97 -35.76
C SER A 21 -13.53 23.81 -34.83
N THR A 22 -12.55 22.94 -34.61
CA THR A 22 -12.45 22.21 -33.34
C THR A 22 -11.60 23.08 -32.41
N SER A 23 -12.11 23.31 -31.21
CA SER A 23 -11.62 24.22 -30.17
C SER A 23 -10.25 23.84 -29.55
N THR A 24 -9.36 23.19 -30.28
CA THR A 24 -8.01 22.86 -29.84
C THR A 24 -7.07 24.01 -30.25
N PRO A 25 -6.29 24.61 -29.33
CA PRO A 25 -5.25 25.56 -29.70
C PRO A 25 -4.34 24.90 -30.74
N GLN A 26 -4.23 25.50 -31.91
CA GLN A 26 -3.46 24.89 -32.99
C GLN A 26 -1.98 25.07 -32.67
N ILE A 27 -1.35 24.04 -32.07
CA ILE A 27 0.09 23.99 -31.86
C ILE A 27 0.77 24.03 -33.22
N ARG A 28 1.65 25.01 -33.43
CA ARG A 28 2.37 25.26 -34.68
C ARG A 28 3.81 25.59 -34.37
N GLU A 29 4.70 25.25 -35.29
CA GLU A 29 6.11 25.64 -35.24
C GLU A 29 6.27 27.16 -35.10
N LEU A 30 7.23 27.59 -34.28
CA LEU A 30 7.53 28.99 -33.99
C LEU A 30 8.77 29.48 -34.76
N PRO A 31 8.91 30.79 -34.98
CA PRO A 31 10.16 31.36 -35.47
C PRO A 31 11.33 31.00 -34.53
N GLY A 32 12.35 30.34 -35.08
CA GLY A 32 13.51 29.86 -34.32
C GLY A 32 13.53 28.35 -34.05
N ASP A 33 12.44 27.64 -34.35
CA ASP A 33 12.40 26.18 -34.32
C ASP A 33 13.39 25.59 -35.34
N GLU A 34 14.19 24.61 -34.91
CA GLU A 34 15.18 23.96 -35.76
C GLU A 34 14.46 23.09 -36.80
N PRO A 35 14.76 23.16 -38.11
CA PRO A 35 13.93 22.50 -39.14
C PRO A 35 14.02 20.97 -39.14
N ASN A 36 15.14 20.40 -38.67
CA ASN A 36 15.44 18.96 -38.76
C ASN A 36 15.75 18.34 -37.39
N ASP A 37 15.25 18.93 -36.30
CA ASP A 37 15.42 18.38 -34.94
C ASP A 37 14.57 17.13 -34.68
N VAL A 38 13.54 16.92 -35.50
CA VAL A 38 12.76 15.67 -35.60
C VAL A 38 12.64 15.28 -37.06
N LEU A 39 12.93 14.02 -37.39
CA LEU A 39 12.73 13.45 -38.72
C LEU A 39 11.54 12.50 -38.69
N PHE A 40 10.62 12.68 -39.63
CA PHE A 40 9.46 11.80 -39.80
C PHE A 40 9.64 10.92 -41.03
N ASN A 41 9.39 9.62 -40.89
CA ASN A 41 9.39 8.67 -42.00
C ASN A 41 8.06 7.92 -42.06
N SER A 42 7.65 7.50 -43.26
CA SER A 42 6.45 6.70 -43.48
C SER A 42 6.81 5.52 -44.37
N GLN A 43 6.72 4.32 -43.83
CA GLN A 43 6.99 3.08 -44.54
C GLN A 43 5.81 2.13 -44.33
N TYR A 44 5.07 1.85 -45.40
CA TYR A 44 3.85 1.04 -45.35
C TYR A 44 2.93 1.42 -44.17
N GLY A 45 2.68 0.50 -43.22
CA GLY A 45 1.86 0.74 -42.04
C GLY A 45 2.56 1.51 -40.91
N VAL A 46 3.88 1.65 -40.92
CA VAL A 46 4.66 2.29 -39.85
C VAL A 46 4.84 3.78 -40.11
N ARG A 47 4.77 4.55 -39.02
CA ARG A 47 5.15 5.96 -38.96
C ARG A 47 6.28 6.11 -37.94
N THR A 48 7.44 6.58 -38.38
CA THR A 48 8.63 6.67 -37.54
C THR A 48 8.90 8.13 -37.17
N ILE A 49 9.15 8.37 -35.88
CA ILE A 49 9.64 9.62 -35.30
C ILE A 49 11.11 9.39 -34.91
N THR A 50 12.04 10.12 -35.53
CA THR A 50 13.46 10.07 -35.17
C THR A 50 13.87 11.39 -34.53
N LEU A 51 14.29 11.34 -33.27
CA LEU A 51 14.83 12.49 -32.55
C LEU A 51 16.25 12.76 -33.07
N ASN A 52 16.47 13.93 -33.67
CA ASN A 52 17.67 14.21 -34.46
C ASN A 52 18.42 15.44 -33.94
N ARG A 53 18.86 15.37 -32.68
CA ARG A 53 19.79 16.33 -32.06
C ARG A 53 20.96 15.59 -31.40
N PRO A 54 21.73 14.74 -32.12
CA PRO A 54 22.74 13.86 -31.53
C PRO A 54 23.83 14.63 -30.77
N LYS A 55 24.15 15.87 -31.18
CA LYS A 55 25.10 16.75 -30.50
C LYS A 55 24.66 17.17 -29.09
N LYS A 56 23.34 17.17 -28.83
CA LYS A 56 22.72 17.44 -27.53
C LYS A 56 22.09 16.18 -26.92
N LEU A 57 22.50 14.99 -27.37
CA LEU A 57 21.96 13.71 -26.88
C LEU A 57 20.44 13.62 -27.01
N ASN A 58 19.90 14.20 -28.09
CA ASN A 58 18.47 14.20 -28.40
C ASN A 58 17.60 14.80 -27.28
N SER A 59 18.13 15.77 -26.51
CA SER A 59 17.35 16.43 -25.47
C SER A 59 16.10 17.11 -26.04
N LEU A 60 14.95 16.84 -25.42
CA LEU A 60 13.65 17.33 -25.85
C LEU A 60 13.58 18.86 -25.64
N ASN A 61 12.99 19.57 -26.61
CA ASN A 61 12.74 21.00 -26.48
C ASN A 61 11.36 21.35 -27.06
N GLY A 62 10.92 22.59 -26.87
CA GLY A 62 9.62 23.04 -27.37
C GLY A 62 9.47 22.91 -28.88
N SER A 63 10.55 23.08 -29.65
CA SER A 63 10.56 22.93 -31.11
C SER A 63 10.21 21.51 -31.55
N MET A 64 10.80 20.50 -30.90
CA MET A 64 10.50 19.09 -31.16
C MET A 64 9.06 18.74 -30.75
N ALA A 65 8.62 19.14 -29.55
CA ALA A 65 7.26 18.87 -29.06
C ALA A 65 6.19 19.47 -30.01
N ARG A 66 6.40 20.71 -30.49
CA ARG A 66 5.53 21.38 -31.46
C ARG A 66 5.46 20.68 -32.82
N LYS A 67 6.45 19.85 -33.18
CA LYS A 67 6.43 19.03 -34.39
C LYS A 67 5.80 17.65 -34.17
N ILE A 68 6.04 17.03 -33.01
CA ILE A 68 5.56 15.68 -32.72
C ILE A 68 4.05 15.67 -32.46
N ILE A 69 3.53 16.58 -31.62
CA ILE A 69 2.12 16.60 -31.23
C ILE A 69 1.18 16.64 -32.45
N PRO A 70 1.33 17.56 -33.43
CA PRO A 70 0.45 17.60 -34.58
C PRO A 70 0.54 16.33 -35.46
N ARG A 71 1.72 15.70 -35.54
CA ARG A 71 1.91 14.45 -36.31
C ARG A 71 1.23 13.27 -35.65
N LEU A 72 1.31 13.15 -34.32
CA LEU A 72 0.55 12.13 -33.60
C LEU A 72 -0.96 12.32 -33.80
N GLN A 73 -1.48 13.55 -33.74
CA GLN A 73 -2.90 13.83 -34.01
C GLN A 73 -3.32 13.51 -35.46
N GLU A 74 -2.44 13.76 -36.43
CA GLU A 74 -2.68 13.42 -37.84
C GLU A 74 -2.70 11.90 -38.05
N TRP A 75 -1.70 11.20 -37.52
CA TRP A 75 -1.58 9.76 -37.67
C TRP A 75 -2.67 9.00 -36.94
N GLU A 76 -3.15 9.51 -35.81
CA GLU A 76 -4.29 8.94 -35.09
C GLU A 76 -5.54 8.85 -35.97
N LYS A 77 -5.78 9.87 -36.81
CA LYS A 77 -6.93 9.92 -37.74
C LYS A 77 -6.74 9.08 -39.01
N SER A 78 -5.51 8.68 -39.34
CA SER A 78 -5.18 8.03 -40.60
C SER A 78 -5.25 6.50 -40.52
N GLN A 79 -6.11 5.85 -41.30
CA GLN A 79 -6.17 4.38 -41.33
C GLN A 79 -4.91 3.72 -41.93
N LEU A 80 -4.06 4.49 -42.63
CA LEU A 80 -2.79 4.00 -43.16
C LEU A 80 -1.65 3.97 -42.13
N ALA A 81 -1.83 4.62 -40.98
CA ALA A 81 -0.87 4.59 -39.88
C ALA A 81 -1.31 3.52 -38.88
N ASN A 82 -0.68 2.34 -38.98
CA ASN A 82 -0.97 1.17 -38.16
C ASN A 82 -0.18 1.16 -36.85
N VAL A 83 1.08 1.59 -36.90
CA VAL A 83 2.02 1.56 -35.78
C VAL A 83 2.86 2.82 -35.80
N VAL A 84 3.07 3.44 -34.64
CA VAL A 84 4.03 4.53 -34.46
C VAL A 84 5.29 3.98 -33.80
N VAL A 85 6.45 4.34 -34.34
CA VAL A 85 7.76 4.01 -33.78
C VAL A 85 8.47 5.30 -33.44
N ILE A 86 9.02 5.42 -32.22
CA ILE A 86 9.93 6.51 -31.85
C ILE A 86 11.32 5.98 -31.55
N LYS A 87 12.36 6.68 -32.04
CA LYS A 87 13.77 6.33 -31.86
C LYS A 87 14.67 7.58 -31.84
N GLY A 88 15.89 7.44 -31.33
CA GLY A 88 16.89 8.51 -31.32
C GLY A 88 17.99 8.29 -32.36
N GLU A 89 18.56 9.39 -32.87
CA GLU A 89 19.77 9.35 -33.70
C GLU A 89 21.03 9.35 -32.83
N GLY A 90 21.99 8.46 -33.13
CA GLY A 90 23.27 8.39 -32.43
C GLY A 90 23.23 7.61 -31.10
N ARG A 91 23.99 8.07 -30.11
CA ARG A 91 24.26 7.29 -28.86
C ARG A 91 23.19 7.41 -27.76
N ALA A 92 22.13 8.18 -27.99
CA ALA A 92 21.10 8.44 -27.00
C ALA A 92 19.73 8.32 -27.66
N PHE A 93 18.77 7.71 -26.97
CA PHE A 93 17.38 7.83 -27.36
C PHE A 93 16.94 9.28 -27.12
N CYS A 94 16.97 9.71 -25.86
CA CYS A 94 16.69 11.08 -25.43
C CYS A 94 17.19 11.29 -23.98
N ALA A 95 18.14 12.22 -23.78
CA ALA A 95 18.76 12.48 -22.49
C ALA A 95 18.17 13.71 -21.77
N GLY A 96 16.86 13.69 -21.53
CA GLY A 96 16.13 14.72 -20.78
C GLY A 96 15.58 15.86 -21.63
N GLY A 97 14.96 16.84 -20.96
CA GLY A 97 14.63 18.13 -21.57
C GLY A 97 15.86 19.03 -21.73
N ASP A 98 15.79 20.06 -22.57
CA ASP A 98 16.82 21.10 -22.74
C ASP A 98 16.83 22.06 -21.52
N VAL A 99 17.00 21.51 -20.32
CA VAL A 99 16.91 22.22 -19.02
C VAL A 99 17.92 23.37 -18.88
N THR A 100 19.01 23.33 -19.64
CA THR A 100 19.96 24.45 -19.73
C THR A 100 19.31 25.70 -20.31
N ALA A 101 18.44 25.56 -21.32
CA ALA A 101 17.68 26.67 -21.86
C ALA A 101 16.67 27.21 -20.84
N LEU A 102 15.97 26.30 -20.14
CA LEU A 102 15.01 26.68 -19.09
C LEU A 102 15.66 27.47 -17.95
N ALA A 103 16.84 27.03 -17.47
CA ALA A 103 17.56 27.77 -16.44
C ALA A 103 18.03 29.16 -16.91
N GLN A 104 18.42 29.31 -18.18
CA GLN A 104 18.76 30.61 -18.77
C GLN A 104 17.53 31.50 -18.93
N ASP A 105 16.37 30.92 -19.23
CA ASP A 105 15.11 31.65 -19.30
C ASP A 105 14.67 32.09 -17.90
N ASN A 106 14.70 31.23 -16.89
CA ASN A 106 14.32 31.58 -15.51
C ASN A 106 15.17 32.73 -14.93
N GLN A 107 16.41 32.92 -15.38
CA GLN A 107 17.27 34.05 -15.00
C GLN A 107 16.78 35.41 -15.56
N LYS A 108 15.88 35.42 -16.55
CA LYS A 108 15.26 36.63 -17.11
C LYS A 108 14.07 37.14 -16.29
N GLY A 109 13.80 36.54 -15.14
CA GLY A 109 12.68 36.90 -14.26
C GLY A 109 11.36 36.26 -14.69
N THR A 110 10.24 36.89 -14.34
CA THR A 110 8.90 36.30 -14.46
C THR A 110 8.51 35.90 -15.88
N GLU A 111 8.93 36.66 -16.90
CA GLU A 111 8.66 36.34 -18.30
C GLU A 111 9.36 35.04 -18.73
N GLY A 112 10.62 34.86 -18.34
CA GLY A 112 11.37 33.64 -18.66
C GLY A 112 10.91 32.44 -17.84
N GLN A 113 10.52 32.64 -16.58
CA GLN A 113 9.86 31.60 -15.78
C GLN A 113 8.55 31.14 -16.43
N GLN A 114 7.77 32.07 -17.00
CA GLN A 114 6.55 31.73 -17.74
C GLN A 114 6.87 30.93 -19.01
N ALA A 115 7.91 31.30 -19.77
CA ALA A 115 8.34 30.52 -20.94
C ALA A 115 8.70 29.08 -20.58
N SER A 116 9.36 28.86 -19.44
CA SER A 116 9.65 27.51 -18.94
C SER A 116 8.39 26.74 -18.53
N LYS A 117 7.42 27.39 -17.88
CA LYS A 117 6.11 26.79 -17.55
C LYS A 117 5.33 26.38 -18.80
N ASP A 118 5.41 27.18 -19.86
CA ASP A 118 4.77 26.90 -21.14
C ASP A 118 5.43 25.70 -21.85
N TYR A 119 6.75 25.54 -21.72
CA TYR A 119 7.47 24.35 -22.19
C TYR A 119 6.97 23.07 -21.51
N PHE A 120 6.91 23.03 -20.17
CA PHE A 120 6.39 21.87 -19.45
C PHE A 120 4.92 21.60 -19.77
N GLY A 121 4.12 22.64 -20.01
CA GLY A 121 2.75 22.49 -20.50
C GLY A 121 2.68 21.74 -21.84
N LEU A 122 3.59 22.03 -22.77
CA LEU A 122 3.70 21.33 -24.05
C LEU A 122 4.23 19.89 -23.89
N GLU A 123 5.24 19.69 -23.06
CA GLU A 123 5.84 18.37 -22.80
C GLU A 123 4.81 17.42 -22.19
N TYR A 124 4.10 17.84 -21.13
CA TYR A 124 3.12 16.97 -20.47
C TYR A 124 1.86 16.75 -21.31
N GLN A 125 1.50 17.67 -22.19
CA GLN A 125 0.46 17.44 -23.20
C GLN A 125 0.87 16.34 -24.20
N LEU A 126 2.15 16.31 -24.59
CA LEU A 126 2.69 15.27 -25.46
C LEU A 126 2.74 13.91 -24.74
N ASP A 127 3.24 13.87 -23.51
CA ASP A 127 3.34 12.64 -22.73
C ASP A 127 1.96 12.04 -22.44
N HIS A 128 0.97 12.87 -22.08
CA HIS A 128 -0.42 12.43 -21.92
C HIS A 128 -1.02 11.89 -23.22
N GLN A 129 -0.71 12.53 -24.36
CA GLN A 129 -1.15 12.04 -25.66
C GLN A 129 -0.53 10.67 -26.00
N ILE A 130 0.74 10.45 -25.66
CA ILE A 130 1.40 9.14 -25.82
C ILE A 130 0.75 8.10 -24.91
N ALA A 131 0.50 8.46 -23.64
CA ALA A 131 -0.11 7.57 -22.64
C ALA A 131 -1.51 7.10 -23.01
N THR A 132 -2.28 7.95 -23.68
CA THR A 132 -3.68 7.69 -24.06
C THR A 132 -3.87 7.44 -25.55
N TYR A 133 -2.78 7.16 -26.27
CA TYR A 133 -2.78 7.06 -27.72
C TYR A 133 -3.62 5.87 -28.20
N SER A 134 -4.49 6.10 -29.18
CA SER A 134 -5.44 5.08 -29.65
C SER A 134 -4.87 4.06 -30.63
N LYS A 135 -3.53 4.04 -30.81
CA LYS A 135 -2.83 3.15 -31.75
C LYS A 135 -1.58 2.54 -31.11
N PRO A 136 -1.11 1.38 -31.61
CA PRO A 136 0.17 0.81 -31.18
C PRO A 136 1.31 1.82 -31.30
N TYR A 137 2.01 2.05 -30.19
CA TYR A 137 3.16 2.93 -30.08
C TYR A 137 4.34 2.13 -29.53
N VAL A 138 5.47 2.20 -30.22
CA VAL A 138 6.69 1.44 -29.92
C VAL A 138 7.86 2.41 -29.73
N ALA A 139 8.50 2.36 -28.57
CA ALA A 139 9.69 3.14 -28.27
C ALA A 139 10.95 2.26 -28.30
N PHE A 140 11.88 2.58 -29.18
CA PHE A 140 13.24 2.01 -29.16
C PHE A 140 14.10 2.86 -28.25
N ILE A 141 14.21 2.47 -26.99
CA ILE A 141 15.01 3.18 -25.97
C ILE A 141 16.48 2.75 -26.03
N ASP A 142 17.03 2.68 -27.24
CA ASP A 142 18.42 2.32 -27.55
C ASP A 142 19.36 3.50 -27.22
N GLY A 143 20.11 3.38 -26.13
CA GLY A 143 20.99 4.44 -25.61
C GLY A 143 20.44 5.14 -24.36
N ILE A 144 21.01 6.31 -24.05
CA ILE A 144 20.65 7.11 -22.87
C ILE A 144 19.18 7.55 -22.95
N THR A 145 18.42 7.23 -21.90
CA THR A 145 16.99 7.53 -21.74
C THR A 145 16.78 8.15 -20.35
N MET A 146 16.65 9.46 -20.27
CA MET A 146 16.52 10.21 -19.00
C MET A 146 15.49 11.33 -19.14
N GLY A 147 14.89 11.79 -18.03
CA GLY A 147 13.93 12.91 -17.99
C GLY A 147 12.87 12.83 -19.10
N GLY A 148 12.73 13.88 -19.92
CA GLY A 148 11.83 13.88 -21.08
C GLY A 148 11.90 12.66 -22.01
N GLY A 149 13.04 11.97 -22.12
CA GLY A 149 13.13 10.70 -22.86
C GLY A 149 12.34 9.57 -22.21
N VAL A 150 12.26 9.57 -20.89
CA VAL A 150 11.39 8.67 -20.13
C VAL A 150 9.93 9.00 -20.43
N GLY A 151 9.53 10.28 -20.44
CA GLY A 151 8.16 10.72 -20.80
C GLY A 151 7.71 10.23 -22.18
N LEU A 152 8.59 10.35 -23.18
CA LEU A 152 8.33 9.90 -24.56
C LEU A 152 8.21 8.38 -24.74
N SER A 153 8.54 7.59 -23.71
CA SER A 153 8.65 6.13 -23.81
C SER A 153 7.86 5.36 -22.75
N VAL A 154 7.91 5.74 -21.48
CA VAL A 154 7.43 4.93 -20.34
C VAL A 154 5.92 4.67 -20.39
N HIS A 155 5.16 5.58 -20.98
CA HIS A 155 3.71 5.45 -21.12
C HIS A 155 3.27 4.65 -22.36
N ALA A 156 4.20 4.31 -23.25
CA ALA A 156 3.92 3.49 -24.42
C ALA A 156 3.74 2.01 -24.03
N PRO A 157 2.87 1.25 -24.71
CA PRO A 157 2.71 -0.18 -24.46
C PRO A 157 3.96 -0.99 -24.78
N PHE A 158 4.77 -0.58 -25.76
CA PHE A 158 5.99 -1.28 -26.14
C PHE A 158 7.22 -0.40 -25.95
N ARG A 159 8.08 -0.82 -25.05
CA ARG A 159 9.32 -0.16 -24.66
C ARG A 159 10.43 -1.18 -24.79
N ILE A 160 11.28 -1.01 -25.80
CA ILE A 160 12.31 -1.98 -26.16
C ILE A 160 13.66 -1.45 -25.72
N ALA A 161 14.22 -2.06 -24.68
CA ALA A 161 15.59 -1.84 -24.25
C ALA A 161 16.57 -2.66 -25.09
N THR A 162 17.82 -2.21 -25.11
CA THR A 162 18.96 -2.84 -25.75
C THR A 162 20.13 -2.90 -24.78
N GLU A 163 21.25 -3.50 -25.19
CA GLU A 163 22.52 -3.45 -24.47
C GLU A 163 23.05 -2.01 -24.24
N ASN A 164 22.60 -1.03 -25.02
CA ASN A 164 23.02 0.36 -24.90
C ASN A 164 22.13 1.20 -23.98
N THR A 165 20.98 0.67 -23.55
CA THR A 165 20.02 1.43 -22.75
C THR A 165 20.62 1.85 -21.42
N VAL A 166 20.53 3.14 -21.08
CA VAL A 166 20.84 3.67 -19.76
C VAL A 166 19.67 4.51 -19.30
N PHE A 167 18.90 3.99 -18.36
CA PHE A 167 17.75 4.65 -17.74
C PHE A 167 18.16 5.36 -16.45
N ALA A 168 17.69 6.58 -16.24
CA ALA A 168 17.71 7.26 -14.94
C ALA A 168 16.73 8.44 -14.87
N MET A 169 16.40 8.85 -13.65
CA MET A 169 15.69 10.09 -13.33
C MET A 169 16.61 11.02 -12.50
N PRO A 170 17.53 11.78 -13.16
CA PRO A 170 18.53 12.61 -12.49
C PRO A 170 18.01 13.97 -11.98
N GLU A 171 16.71 14.19 -11.93
CA GLU A 171 16.08 15.50 -11.66
C GLU A 171 16.42 16.03 -10.27
N THR A 172 16.44 15.16 -9.24
CA THR A 172 16.83 15.56 -7.87
C THR A 172 18.28 16.04 -7.78
N THR A 173 19.13 15.62 -8.73
CA THR A 173 20.54 16.06 -8.81
C THR A 173 20.65 17.51 -9.27
N ILE A 174 19.71 18.00 -10.08
CA ILE A 174 19.72 19.36 -10.64
C ILE A 174 18.79 20.33 -9.92
N GLY A 175 18.27 19.95 -8.74
CA GLY A 175 17.33 20.80 -8.00
C GLY A 175 15.91 20.80 -8.58
N PHE A 176 15.52 19.68 -9.18
CA PHE A 176 14.19 19.43 -9.74
C PHE A 176 13.60 18.12 -9.18
N PHE A 177 12.39 17.76 -9.56
CA PHE A 177 11.73 16.53 -9.13
C PHE A 177 11.51 15.60 -10.34
N PRO A 178 11.45 14.27 -10.15
CA PRO A 178 11.08 13.36 -11.24
C PRO A 178 9.68 13.69 -11.75
N ASP A 179 9.60 14.05 -13.02
CA ASP A 179 8.40 14.54 -13.70
C ASP A 179 7.97 13.60 -14.83
N VAL A 180 7.28 14.12 -15.86
CA VAL A 180 6.86 13.38 -17.07
C VAL A 180 6.08 12.09 -16.77
N GLY A 181 5.24 12.13 -15.74
CA GLY A 181 4.44 11.02 -15.26
C GLY A 181 5.18 10.07 -14.30
N ALA A 182 6.36 10.43 -13.80
CA ALA A 182 7.11 9.66 -12.82
C ALA A 182 6.33 9.41 -11.53
N SER A 183 5.53 10.37 -11.08
CA SER A 183 4.63 10.16 -9.93
C SER A 183 3.51 9.14 -10.22
N PHE A 184 3.27 8.78 -11.48
CA PHE A 184 2.36 7.68 -11.85
C PHE A 184 3.09 6.34 -11.96
N PHE A 185 4.18 6.25 -12.71
CA PHE A 185 4.79 4.95 -13.03
C PHE A 185 5.75 4.44 -11.95
N LEU A 186 6.51 5.31 -11.27
CA LEU A 186 7.48 4.88 -10.25
C LEU A 186 6.78 4.21 -9.05
N PRO A 187 5.67 4.75 -8.50
CA PRO A 187 4.95 4.09 -7.40
C PRO A 187 4.29 2.75 -7.78
N ARG A 188 4.21 2.43 -9.08
CA ARG A 188 3.60 1.20 -9.60
C ARG A 188 4.66 0.16 -10.02
N MET A 189 5.95 0.46 -9.82
CA MET A 189 7.01 -0.53 -9.93
C MET A 189 6.92 -1.51 -8.75
N ASP A 190 7.53 -2.69 -8.88
CA ASP A 190 7.56 -3.66 -7.79
C ASP A 190 8.18 -3.03 -6.53
N GLY A 191 7.62 -3.34 -5.35
CA GLY A 191 8.07 -2.85 -4.04
C GLY A 191 8.41 -1.36 -4.02
N GLU A 192 9.55 -1.00 -3.44
CA GLU A 192 9.98 0.40 -3.31
C GLU A 192 11.08 0.80 -4.30
N LEU A 193 11.24 0.06 -5.40
CA LEU A 193 12.28 0.34 -6.40
C LEU A 193 12.10 1.73 -7.01
N GLY A 194 10.85 2.12 -7.30
CA GLY A 194 10.55 3.42 -7.88
C GLY A 194 10.94 4.59 -6.98
N MET A 195 10.68 4.49 -5.67
CA MET A 195 11.08 5.49 -4.68
C MET A 195 12.60 5.62 -4.59
N TYR A 196 13.30 4.48 -4.55
CA TYR A 196 14.76 4.45 -4.56
C TYR A 196 15.35 5.13 -5.81
N LEU A 197 14.86 4.78 -7.01
CA LEU A 197 15.32 5.38 -8.27
C LEU A 197 15.07 6.89 -8.32
N ALA A 198 13.93 7.35 -7.79
CA ALA A 198 13.55 8.76 -7.74
C ALA A 198 14.50 9.59 -6.86
N LEU A 199 14.78 9.12 -5.65
CA LEU A 199 15.57 9.86 -4.66
C LEU A 199 17.08 9.79 -4.94
N THR A 200 17.57 8.66 -5.45
CA THR A 200 19.00 8.45 -5.69
C THR A 200 19.46 8.85 -7.08
N SER A 201 18.55 8.83 -8.06
CA SER A 201 18.90 8.93 -9.49
C SER A 201 19.83 7.81 -9.97
N GLU A 202 19.76 6.63 -9.36
CA GLU A 202 20.54 5.45 -9.75
C GLU A 202 20.29 5.08 -11.22
N GLN A 203 21.34 4.62 -11.91
CA GLN A 203 21.27 4.26 -13.32
C GLN A 203 20.99 2.77 -13.50
N LEU A 204 19.91 2.44 -14.19
CA LEU A 204 19.68 1.08 -14.68
C LEU A 204 20.22 0.95 -16.10
N LYS A 205 20.95 -0.14 -16.37
CA LYS A 205 21.64 -0.37 -17.64
C LYS A 205 21.17 -1.67 -18.28
N GLY A 206 21.02 -1.63 -19.61
CA GLY A 206 20.73 -2.80 -20.42
C GLY A 206 19.54 -3.61 -19.89
N VAL A 207 19.80 -4.89 -19.64
CA VAL A 207 18.78 -5.86 -19.23
C VAL A 207 18.13 -5.52 -17.87
N ASN A 208 18.81 -4.79 -16.98
CA ASN A 208 18.21 -4.36 -15.71
C ASN A 208 17.03 -3.41 -15.90
N VAL A 209 16.95 -2.69 -17.02
CA VAL A 209 15.79 -1.85 -17.36
C VAL A 209 14.57 -2.72 -17.67
N PHE A 210 14.78 -3.90 -18.26
CA PHE A 210 13.75 -4.90 -18.51
C PHE A 210 13.33 -5.61 -17.21
N TYR A 211 14.27 -6.08 -16.39
CA TYR A 211 13.96 -6.72 -15.11
C TYR A 211 13.24 -5.81 -14.11
N ALA A 212 13.52 -4.50 -14.14
CA ALA A 212 12.83 -3.49 -13.35
C ALA A 212 11.37 -3.21 -13.81
N GLY A 213 10.96 -3.69 -14.99
CA GLY A 213 9.65 -3.43 -15.58
C GLY A 213 9.52 -2.11 -16.33
N ILE A 214 10.59 -1.31 -16.41
CA ILE A 214 10.63 -0.07 -17.21
C ILE A 214 10.60 -0.39 -18.69
N ALA A 215 11.39 -1.37 -19.15
CA ALA A 215 11.27 -1.90 -20.50
C ALA A 215 10.33 -3.11 -20.50
N THR A 216 9.52 -3.23 -21.55
CA THR A 216 8.64 -4.40 -21.76
C THR A 216 9.33 -5.54 -22.49
N HIS A 217 10.38 -5.22 -23.25
CA HIS A 217 11.11 -6.14 -24.11
C HIS A 217 12.58 -5.75 -24.09
N TYR A 218 13.45 -6.73 -24.32
CA TYR A 218 14.88 -6.54 -24.47
C TYR A 218 15.36 -7.21 -25.75
N LEU A 219 15.95 -6.43 -26.65
CA LEU A 219 16.45 -6.91 -27.94
C LEU A 219 17.85 -6.38 -28.16
N HIS A 220 18.71 -7.14 -28.85
CA HIS A 220 20.00 -6.61 -29.28
C HIS A 220 19.82 -5.49 -30.31
N SER A 221 20.58 -4.41 -30.22
CA SER A 221 20.42 -3.20 -31.07
C SER A 221 20.45 -3.50 -32.57
N THR A 222 21.24 -4.51 -32.99
CA THR A 222 21.35 -4.92 -34.41
C THR A 222 20.06 -5.49 -35.00
N SER A 223 19.10 -5.91 -34.17
CA SER A 223 17.81 -6.46 -34.59
C SER A 223 16.75 -5.39 -34.86
N LEU A 224 16.92 -4.18 -34.32
CA LEU A 224 15.92 -3.11 -34.39
C LEU A 224 15.54 -2.71 -35.83
N PRO A 225 16.47 -2.58 -36.80
CA PRO A 225 16.09 -2.26 -38.18
C PRO A 225 15.22 -3.35 -38.84
N SER A 226 15.50 -4.62 -38.53
CA SER A 226 14.73 -5.76 -39.02
C SER A 226 13.34 -5.79 -38.37
N LEU A 227 13.25 -5.49 -37.07
CA LEU A 227 11.97 -5.35 -36.38
C LEU A 227 11.13 -4.21 -36.96
N GLU A 228 11.71 -3.01 -37.18
CA GLU A 228 11.00 -1.87 -37.78
C GLU A 228 10.46 -2.22 -39.18
N SER A 229 11.27 -2.94 -39.97
CA SER A 229 10.85 -3.46 -41.28
C SER A 229 9.68 -4.41 -41.15
N ARG A 230 9.74 -5.36 -40.20
CA ARG A 230 8.66 -6.32 -39.93
C ARG A 230 7.38 -5.64 -39.47
N LEU A 231 7.47 -4.67 -38.56
CA LEU A 231 6.32 -3.88 -38.10
C LEU A 231 5.65 -3.13 -39.27
N SER A 232 6.43 -2.69 -40.26
CA SER A 232 5.91 -1.99 -41.45
C SER A 232 5.03 -2.87 -42.34
N GLU A 233 5.27 -4.19 -42.34
CA GLU A 233 4.53 -5.17 -43.14
C GLU A 233 3.20 -5.58 -42.50
N ILE A 234 3.01 -5.30 -41.21
CA ILE A 234 1.79 -5.69 -40.50
C ILE A 234 0.59 -4.91 -41.03
N GLN A 235 -0.41 -5.67 -41.48
CA GLN A 235 -1.72 -5.15 -41.87
C GLN A 235 -2.78 -5.66 -40.90
N PHE A 236 -3.41 -4.73 -40.19
CA PHE A 236 -4.55 -5.05 -39.35
C PHE A 236 -5.83 -5.10 -40.19
N LYS A 237 -6.76 -5.98 -39.82
CA LYS A 237 -8.14 -5.82 -40.27
C LYS A 237 -8.74 -4.60 -39.57
N ASP A 238 -9.49 -3.77 -40.30
CA ASP A 238 -10.09 -2.55 -39.75
C ASP A 238 -10.98 -2.81 -38.53
N SER A 239 -11.62 -3.98 -38.47
CA SER A 239 -12.49 -4.40 -37.36
C SER A 239 -11.76 -4.83 -36.08
N LEU A 240 -10.43 -4.95 -36.08
CA LEU A 240 -9.68 -5.33 -34.88
C LEU A 240 -9.59 -4.17 -33.89
N ASN A 241 -9.96 -4.44 -32.64
CA ASN A 241 -9.80 -3.51 -31.53
C ASN A 241 -8.31 -3.31 -31.17
N LEU A 242 -8.03 -2.27 -30.37
CA LEU A 242 -6.66 -1.92 -29.99
C LEU A 242 -5.96 -3.08 -29.26
N GLN A 243 -6.62 -3.76 -28.32
CA GLN A 243 -6.01 -4.85 -27.56
C GLN A 243 -5.51 -6.00 -28.45
N SER A 244 -6.30 -6.43 -29.44
CA SER A 244 -5.87 -7.45 -30.40
C SER A 244 -4.72 -6.97 -31.30
N ARG A 245 -4.70 -5.68 -31.67
CA ARG A 245 -3.56 -5.10 -32.39
C ARG A 245 -2.30 -5.12 -31.54
N LEU A 246 -2.39 -4.78 -30.26
CA LEU A 246 -1.28 -4.85 -29.31
C LEU A 246 -0.79 -6.31 -29.16
N GLN A 247 -1.67 -7.31 -29.05
CA GLN A 247 -1.26 -8.73 -28.99
C GLN A 247 -0.45 -9.19 -30.21
N ILE A 248 -0.84 -8.77 -31.42
CA ILE A 248 -0.10 -9.06 -32.64
C ILE A 248 1.28 -8.41 -32.62
N ILE A 249 1.35 -7.14 -32.20
CA ILE A 249 2.62 -6.40 -32.10
C ILE A 249 3.53 -7.03 -31.05
N ASN A 250 2.99 -7.39 -29.88
CA ASN A 250 3.72 -8.10 -28.83
C ASN A 250 4.36 -9.37 -29.38
N SER A 251 3.54 -10.24 -29.99
CA SER A 251 4.00 -11.50 -30.58
C SER A 251 5.08 -11.27 -31.64
N THR A 252 4.93 -10.21 -32.45
CA THR A 252 5.93 -9.86 -33.47
C THR A 252 7.25 -9.40 -32.85
N ILE A 253 7.24 -8.66 -31.75
CA ILE A 253 8.46 -8.21 -31.08
C ILE A 253 9.19 -9.42 -30.47
N GLU A 254 8.45 -10.35 -29.85
CA GLU A 254 9.00 -11.60 -29.28
C GLU A 254 9.72 -12.48 -30.31
N GLU A 255 9.30 -12.45 -31.60
CA GLU A 255 9.98 -13.17 -32.69
C GLU A 255 11.45 -12.74 -32.88
N PHE A 256 11.82 -11.53 -32.44
CA PHE A 256 13.18 -11.00 -32.56
C PHE A 256 14.03 -11.18 -31.30
N ALA A 257 13.47 -11.75 -30.23
CA ALA A 257 14.19 -11.92 -28.97
C ALA A 257 15.28 -12.99 -29.11
N THR A 258 16.55 -12.57 -29.05
CA THR A 258 17.72 -13.43 -29.26
C THR A 258 18.21 -14.16 -28.00
N GLY A 259 17.50 -14.04 -26.87
CA GLY A 259 17.97 -14.45 -25.55
C GLY A 259 18.67 -13.30 -24.81
N LEU A 260 18.62 -13.34 -23.47
CA LEU A 260 19.29 -12.36 -22.61
C LEU A 260 20.76 -12.73 -22.37
N PRO A 261 21.61 -11.77 -21.93
CA PRO A 261 23.00 -12.05 -21.58
C PRO A 261 23.10 -13.03 -20.40
N HIS A 262 23.67 -14.22 -20.63
CA HIS A 262 23.83 -15.28 -19.62
C HIS A 262 24.73 -14.89 -18.43
N ASP A 263 25.53 -13.84 -18.57
CA ASP A 263 26.47 -13.33 -17.57
C ASP A 263 25.90 -12.18 -16.73
N GLN A 264 24.65 -11.77 -16.97
CA GLN A 264 23.97 -10.67 -16.26
C GLN A 264 22.66 -11.14 -15.63
N PRO A 265 22.72 -11.99 -14.58
CA PRO A 265 21.51 -12.42 -13.87
C PRO A 265 20.82 -11.26 -13.17
N ILE A 266 19.56 -11.45 -12.77
CA ILE A 266 18.81 -10.49 -11.96
C ILE A 266 19.59 -10.20 -10.66
N ALA A 267 20.12 -9.00 -10.55
CA ALA A 267 21.02 -8.60 -9.46
C ALA A 267 20.67 -7.21 -8.92
N ALA A 268 21.47 -6.70 -7.98
CA ALA A 268 21.26 -5.39 -7.39
C ALA A 268 21.20 -4.27 -8.46
N PRO A 269 20.32 -3.26 -8.32
CA PRO A 269 19.31 -3.11 -7.27
C PRO A 269 17.96 -3.78 -7.58
N VAL A 270 17.83 -4.48 -8.72
CA VAL A 270 16.55 -5.03 -9.23
C VAL A 270 16.19 -6.39 -8.63
N GLY A 271 17.16 -7.12 -8.07
CA GLY A 271 16.95 -8.37 -7.34
C GLY A 271 17.96 -8.59 -6.21
N GLY A 272 17.75 -9.66 -5.45
CA GLY A 272 18.66 -10.10 -4.40
C GLY A 272 18.57 -9.28 -3.10
N GLN A 273 19.65 -9.29 -2.31
CA GLN A 273 19.64 -8.70 -0.95
C GLN A 273 19.57 -7.17 -0.96
N ILE A 274 20.22 -6.51 -1.93
CA ILE A 274 20.09 -5.06 -2.09
C ILE A 274 18.65 -4.68 -2.42
N ARG A 275 17.96 -5.48 -3.25
CA ARG A 275 16.54 -5.26 -3.54
C ARG A 275 15.68 -5.36 -2.29
N ALA A 276 15.94 -6.32 -1.41
CA ALA A 276 15.29 -6.44 -0.10
C ALA A 276 15.60 -5.23 0.81
N ALA A 277 16.84 -4.75 0.83
CA ALA A 277 17.23 -3.56 1.60
C ALA A 277 16.55 -2.29 1.07
N VAL A 278 16.39 -2.15 -0.26
CA VAL A 278 15.60 -1.08 -0.89
C VAL A 278 14.17 -1.10 -0.38
N ASP A 279 13.49 -2.25 -0.43
CA ASP A 279 12.10 -2.38 0.05
C ASP A 279 11.95 -1.99 1.52
N TYR A 280 12.93 -2.37 2.36
CA TYR A 280 12.93 -2.03 3.78
C TYR A 280 13.16 -0.53 4.04
N VAL A 281 14.18 0.07 3.41
CA VAL A 281 14.56 1.47 3.68
C VAL A 281 13.50 2.44 3.18
N PHE A 282 12.95 2.19 1.99
CA PHE A 282 12.06 3.14 1.31
C PHE A 282 10.57 2.84 1.53
N GLN A 283 10.24 1.93 2.45
CA GLN A 283 8.86 1.53 2.74
C GLN A 283 7.94 2.73 3.05
N PRO A 284 6.62 2.61 2.82
CA PRO A 284 5.69 3.73 2.95
C PRO A 284 5.63 4.34 4.35
N ALA A 285 5.96 3.56 5.38
CA ALA A 285 6.01 4.00 6.78
C ALA A 285 7.13 5.01 7.07
N ASN A 286 8.25 5.00 6.32
CA ASN A 286 9.43 5.79 6.66
C ASN A 286 9.35 7.18 6.03
N ASN A 287 9.26 8.26 6.79
CA ASN A 287 9.44 9.62 6.23
C ASN A 287 10.89 9.86 5.74
N PHE A 288 11.22 11.06 5.26
CA PHE A 288 12.56 11.36 4.75
C PHE A 288 13.66 11.11 5.79
N ASP A 289 13.43 11.56 7.03
CA ASP A 289 14.41 11.43 8.11
C ASP A 289 14.50 9.97 8.60
N ASP A 290 13.40 9.21 8.57
CA ASP A 290 13.40 7.77 8.83
C ASP A 290 14.18 6.99 7.76
N ILE A 291 14.10 7.37 6.48
CA ILE A 291 14.89 6.79 5.38
C ILE A 291 16.38 6.96 5.66
N ILE A 292 16.81 8.17 6.04
CA ILE A 292 18.21 8.45 6.39
C ILE A 292 18.63 7.62 7.61
N THR A 293 17.79 7.58 8.65
CA THR A 293 18.03 6.80 9.87
C THR A 293 18.15 5.31 9.58
N ALA A 294 17.29 4.76 8.71
CA ALA A 294 17.32 3.36 8.31
C ALA A 294 18.61 3.01 7.56
N LEU A 295 19.08 3.89 6.66
CA LEU A 295 20.36 3.73 5.97
C LEU A 295 21.53 3.76 6.94
N GLU A 296 21.54 4.69 7.91
CA GLU A 296 22.57 4.76 8.96
C GLU A 296 22.59 3.51 9.82
N GLY A 297 21.42 2.98 10.17
CA GLY A 297 21.29 1.72 10.90
C GLY A 297 21.94 0.57 10.12
N LEU A 298 21.65 0.43 8.82
CA LEU A 298 22.23 -0.59 7.96
C LEU A 298 23.75 -0.46 7.83
N GLU A 299 24.29 0.76 7.74
CA GLU A 299 25.74 1.01 7.74
C GLU A 299 26.43 0.50 9.01
N GLN A 300 25.76 0.59 10.16
CA GLN A 300 26.30 0.23 11.47
C GLN A 300 26.05 -1.22 11.87
N THR A 301 25.30 -2.00 11.07
CA THR A 301 25.05 -3.40 11.38
C THR A 301 26.35 -4.22 11.41
N GLN A 302 26.46 -5.11 12.41
CA GLN A 302 27.54 -6.11 12.51
C GLN A 302 27.37 -7.28 11.54
N SER A 303 26.41 -7.23 10.62
CA SER A 303 26.16 -8.32 9.66
C SER A 303 27.36 -8.53 8.73
N ASP A 304 27.58 -9.80 8.34
CA ASP A 304 28.69 -10.21 7.47
C ASP A 304 28.55 -9.76 5.99
N ILE A 305 27.52 -8.98 5.63
CA ILE A 305 27.22 -8.62 4.25
C ILE A 305 27.77 -7.22 3.93
N GLU A 306 29.07 -7.16 3.61
CA GLU A 306 29.77 -5.94 3.20
C GLU A 306 29.05 -5.17 2.07
N GLU A 307 28.37 -5.90 1.18
CA GLU A 307 27.63 -5.32 0.05
C GLU A 307 26.49 -4.40 0.51
N ILE A 308 25.69 -4.81 1.50
CA ILE A 308 24.57 -4.00 2.03
C ILE A 308 25.10 -2.74 2.72
N ARG A 309 26.17 -2.86 3.52
CA ARG A 309 26.77 -1.71 4.20
C ARG A 309 27.33 -0.69 3.22
N SER A 310 28.05 -1.17 2.20
CA SER A 310 28.59 -0.33 1.12
C SER A 310 27.49 0.37 0.33
N TRP A 311 26.41 -0.37 0.01
CA TRP A 311 25.24 0.19 -0.65
C TRP A 311 24.52 1.23 0.20
N ALA A 312 24.26 0.94 1.48
CA ALA A 312 23.55 1.85 2.39
C ALA A 312 24.32 3.17 2.54
N LYS A 313 25.63 3.08 2.77
CA LYS A 313 26.54 4.25 2.83
C LYS A 313 26.47 5.09 1.57
N ARG A 314 26.66 4.45 0.40
CA ARG A 314 26.63 5.15 -0.89
C ARG A 314 25.27 5.79 -1.15
N THR A 315 24.19 5.10 -0.79
CA THR A 315 22.81 5.58 -0.97
C THR A 315 22.54 6.80 -0.10
N ARG A 316 22.91 6.76 1.19
CA ARG A 316 22.77 7.91 2.10
C ARG A 316 23.58 9.10 1.62
N GLU A 317 24.86 8.90 1.31
CA GLU A 317 25.75 9.95 0.78
C GLU A 317 25.18 10.57 -0.50
N THR A 318 24.56 9.75 -1.37
CA THR A 318 23.95 10.22 -2.62
C THR A 318 22.72 11.09 -2.36
N ILE A 319 21.80 10.65 -1.50
CA ILE A 319 20.58 11.41 -1.16
C ILE A 319 20.92 12.74 -0.50
N LEU A 320 21.89 12.75 0.42
CA LEU A 320 22.33 13.96 1.13
C LEU A 320 23.05 14.98 0.22
N GLN A 321 23.48 14.57 -0.98
CA GLN A 321 24.05 15.49 -1.98
C GLN A 321 22.99 16.14 -2.88
N ARG A 322 21.74 15.64 -2.87
CA ARG A 322 20.63 16.20 -3.66
C ARG A 322 20.11 17.50 -3.04
N SER A 323 19.32 18.25 -3.81
CA SER A 323 18.57 19.38 -3.24
C SER A 323 17.62 18.84 -2.16
N PRO A 324 17.70 19.31 -0.90
CA PRO A 324 16.84 18.82 0.17
C PRO A 324 15.36 19.04 -0.11
N THR A 325 15.01 20.21 -0.69
CA THR A 325 13.65 20.52 -1.13
C THR A 325 13.18 19.54 -2.20
N SER A 326 14.02 19.29 -3.21
CA SER A 326 13.69 18.36 -4.30
C SER A 326 13.45 16.94 -3.80
N ALA A 327 14.28 16.46 -2.87
CA ALA A 327 14.14 15.13 -2.31
C ALA A 327 12.86 14.97 -1.48
N ARG A 328 12.50 15.97 -0.64
CA ARG A 328 11.25 15.95 0.14
C ARG A 328 10.01 16.06 -0.75
N VAL A 329 10.01 16.96 -1.74
CA VAL A 329 8.92 17.07 -2.72
C VAL A 329 8.77 15.74 -3.48
N THR A 330 9.88 15.14 -3.92
CA THR A 330 9.90 13.83 -4.60
C THR A 330 9.29 12.73 -3.74
N LEU A 331 9.66 12.62 -2.47
CA LEU A 331 9.09 11.63 -1.54
C LEU A 331 7.57 11.79 -1.43
N ARG A 332 7.09 13.03 -1.25
CA ARG A 332 5.66 13.31 -1.15
C ARG A 332 4.90 13.03 -2.44
N GLN A 333 5.38 13.51 -3.59
CA GLN A 333 4.66 13.34 -4.86
C GLN A 333 4.52 11.87 -5.26
N LEU A 334 5.50 11.01 -4.97
CA LEU A 334 5.39 9.59 -5.30
C LEU A 334 4.35 8.89 -4.40
N ARG A 335 4.27 9.26 -3.11
CA ARG A 335 3.28 8.73 -2.17
C ARG A 335 1.85 9.13 -2.51
N GLU A 336 1.65 10.39 -2.90
CA GLU A 336 0.35 10.88 -3.33
C GLU A 336 0.01 10.38 -4.75
N GLY A 337 0.99 10.37 -5.66
CA GLY A 337 0.89 9.98 -7.06
C GLY A 337 0.55 8.52 -7.32
N GLY A 338 0.89 7.63 -6.39
CA GLY A 338 0.41 6.24 -6.40
C GLY A 338 -1.12 6.12 -6.44
N LYS A 339 -1.86 7.17 -6.04
CA LYS A 339 -3.33 7.21 -6.02
C LYS A 339 -3.93 8.03 -7.16
N TRP A 340 -3.12 8.76 -7.92
CA TRP A 340 -3.59 9.61 -9.01
C TRP A 340 -3.86 8.79 -10.27
N SER A 341 -4.82 9.27 -11.07
CA SER A 341 -5.01 8.82 -12.44
C SER A 341 -3.97 9.46 -13.36
N ILE A 342 -3.71 8.88 -14.54
CA ILE A 342 -2.69 9.39 -15.46
C ILE A 342 -2.93 10.85 -15.86
N ALA A 343 -4.19 11.27 -16.06
CA ALA A 343 -4.51 12.65 -16.38
C ALA A 343 -4.29 13.59 -15.20
N GLU A 344 -4.64 13.15 -13.98
CA GLU A 344 -4.43 13.94 -12.77
C GLU A 344 -2.93 14.12 -12.48
N THR A 345 -2.13 13.09 -12.71
CA THR A 345 -0.67 13.14 -12.59
C THR A 345 -0.08 14.30 -13.38
N PHE A 346 -0.33 14.38 -14.69
CA PHE A 346 0.26 15.46 -15.51
C PHE A 346 -0.22 16.85 -15.10
N ARG A 347 -1.45 16.98 -14.61
CA ARG A 347 -1.95 18.27 -14.09
C ARG A 347 -1.22 18.68 -12.81
N ARG A 348 -1.01 17.75 -11.89
CA ARG A 348 -0.32 18.02 -10.62
C ARG A 348 1.18 18.22 -10.81
N GLU A 349 1.83 17.41 -11.64
CA GLU A 349 3.22 17.62 -11.98
C GLU A 349 3.44 18.96 -12.69
N HIS A 350 2.48 19.44 -13.51
CA HIS A 350 2.55 20.80 -14.09
C HIS A 350 2.55 21.90 -13.03
N LEU A 351 1.70 21.75 -12.00
CA LEU A 351 1.69 22.66 -10.86
C LEU A 351 3.03 22.64 -10.12
N ILE A 352 3.53 21.45 -9.77
CA ILE A 352 4.80 21.28 -9.06
C ILE A 352 5.97 21.85 -9.88
N ALA A 353 6.05 21.52 -11.17
CA ALA A 353 7.06 22.05 -12.10
C ALA A 353 7.01 23.57 -12.21
N SER A 354 5.80 24.14 -12.24
CA SER A 354 5.63 25.60 -12.27
C SER A 354 6.23 26.28 -11.05
N ARG A 355 6.13 25.66 -9.87
CA ARG A 355 6.75 26.15 -8.63
C ARG A 355 8.27 26.00 -8.65
N PHE A 356 8.79 24.89 -9.18
CA PHE A 356 10.23 24.72 -9.35
C PHE A 356 10.86 25.70 -10.34
N MET A 357 10.12 26.17 -11.35
CA MET A 357 10.62 27.22 -12.25
C MET A 357 10.84 28.57 -11.53
N GLU A 358 10.15 28.77 -10.41
CA GLU A 358 10.32 29.95 -9.54
C GLU A 358 11.37 29.71 -8.44
N HIS A 359 11.72 28.45 -8.17
CA HIS A 359 12.61 28.07 -7.08
C HIS A 359 14.10 28.19 -7.46
N ALA A 360 14.92 28.63 -6.51
CA ALA A 360 16.35 28.91 -6.74
C ALA A 360 17.18 27.64 -7.02
N ASP A 361 16.84 26.51 -6.39
CA ASP A 361 17.60 25.25 -6.53
C ASP A 361 17.66 24.75 -7.96
N PHE A 362 16.60 24.90 -8.76
CA PHE A 362 16.59 24.47 -10.15
C PHE A 362 17.65 25.23 -10.97
N VAL A 363 17.65 26.56 -10.85
CA VAL A 363 18.61 27.41 -11.59
C VAL A 363 20.03 27.15 -11.11
N GLU A 364 20.25 27.03 -9.80
CA GLU A 364 21.58 26.76 -9.24
C GLU A 364 22.10 25.37 -9.61
N GLY A 365 21.28 24.33 -9.48
CA GLY A 365 21.65 22.95 -9.82
C GLY A 365 22.02 22.81 -11.30
N VAL A 366 21.16 23.30 -12.20
CA VAL A 366 21.45 23.31 -13.65
C VAL A 366 22.68 24.15 -13.96
N SER A 367 22.81 25.33 -13.37
CA SER A 367 23.97 26.21 -13.61
C SER A 367 25.27 25.57 -13.16
N SER A 368 25.31 24.99 -11.97
CA SER A 368 26.50 24.36 -11.39
C SER A 368 26.94 23.10 -12.12
N LEU A 369 26.00 22.27 -12.56
CA LEU A 369 26.30 20.95 -13.12
C LEU A 369 26.39 20.91 -14.65
N LEU A 370 25.65 21.77 -15.35
CA LEU A 370 25.52 21.73 -16.81
C LEU A 370 26.16 22.94 -17.50
N ILE A 371 25.97 24.16 -16.95
CA ILE A 371 26.41 25.42 -17.60
C ILE A 371 27.86 25.79 -17.23
N ARG A 372 28.19 25.89 -15.94
CA ARG A 372 29.52 26.29 -15.45
C ARG A 372 30.58 25.27 -15.85
N LYS A 373 31.77 25.77 -16.20
CA LYS A 373 32.97 24.97 -16.53
C LYS A 373 34.17 25.51 -15.75
N PRO A 374 34.86 24.71 -14.90
CA PRO A 374 34.53 23.33 -14.52
C PRO A 374 33.20 23.23 -13.78
N LYS A 375 32.64 22.01 -13.68
CA LYS A 375 31.43 21.75 -12.88
C LYS A 375 31.71 22.11 -11.41
N THR A 376 30.73 22.68 -10.73
CA THR A 376 30.82 23.02 -9.30
C THR A 376 29.76 22.26 -8.51
N THR A 377 30.00 22.08 -7.20
CA THR A 377 28.96 21.58 -6.29
C THR A 377 27.87 22.64 -6.15
N PRO A 378 26.59 22.31 -6.41
CA PRO A 378 25.49 23.25 -6.21
C PRO A 378 25.40 23.72 -4.77
N LYS A 379 24.94 24.97 -4.59
CA LYS A 379 24.66 25.53 -3.26
C LYS A 379 23.16 25.63 -3.06
N TRP A 380 22.59 24.60 -2.44
CA TRP A 380 21.15 24.51 -2.21
C TRP A 380 20.65 25.57 -1.21
N SER A 381 19.42 26.01 -1.38
CA SER A 381 18.71 26.91 -0.49
C SER A 381 17.28 26.39 -0.28
N PRO A 382 16.98 25.73 0.85
CA PRO A 382 17.83 25.56 2.04
C PRO A 382 19.04 24.62 1.85
N ALA A 383 20.06 24.74 2.71
CA ALA A 383 21.33 24.03 2.54
C ALA A 383 21.29 22.59 3.09
N SER A 384 20.38 22.32 4.02
CA SER A 384 20.24 21.00 4.66
C SER A 384 18.77 20.59 4.78
N SER A 385 18.51 19.28 4.94
CA SER A 385 17.15 18.74 5.08
C SER A 385 16.43 19.24 6.33
N ALA A 386 17.16 19.55 7.41
CA ALA A 386 16.59 20.06 8.67
C ALA A 386 16.04 21.48 8.55
N GLU A 387 16.46 22.24 7.53
CA GLU A 387 16.00 23.60 7.28
C GLU A 387 14.76 23.65 6.38
N VAL A 388 14.38 22.54 5.74
CA VAL A 388 13.17 22.47 4.91
C VAL A 388 11.98 22.13 5.78
N SER A 389 11.06 23.07 5.96
CA SER A 389 9.83 22.84 6.71
C SER A 389 8.78 22.11 5.86
N GLU A 390 7.79 21.49 6.49
CA GLU A 390 6.64 20.90 5.77
C GLU A 390 5.85 21.96 4.98
N GLN A 391 5.80 23.21 5.48
CA GLN A 391 5.16 24.32 4.79
C GLN A 391 5.89 24.70 3.49
N ASP A 392 7.22 24.59 3.46
CA ASP A 392 8.00 24.81 2.23
C ASP A 392 7.66 23.75 1.18
N VAL A 393 7.42 22.50 1.61
CA VAL A 393 6.99 21.41 0.74
C VAL A 393 5.53 21.60 0.29
N ASP A 394 4.62 21.99 1.20
CA ASP A 394 3.20 22.27 0.90
C ASP A 394 3.05 23.27 -0.25
N GLY A 395 3.89 24.31 -0.27
CA GLY A 395 3.87 25.34 -1.32
C GLY A 395 4.02 24.81 -2.76
N PHE A 396 4.61 23.62 -2.95
CA PHE A 396 4.71 22.97 -4.26
C PHE A 396 3.40 22.30 -4.72
N PHE A 397 2.54 21.94 -3.77
CA PHE A 397 1.26 21.25 -4.02
C PHE A 397 0.05 22.19 -3.87
N ASP A 398 0.26 23.38 -3.30
CA ASP A 398 -0.77 24.40 -3.14
C ASP A 398 -1.25 24.97 -4.48
N GLY A 399 -2.57 24.92 -4.68
CA GLY A 399 -3.26 25.48 -5.84
C GLY A 399 -4.17 24.48 -6.54
N THR A 400 -4.96 24.96 -7.49
CA THR A 400 -5.75 24.09 -8.36
C THR A 400 -4.94 23.77 -9.62
N PRO A 401 -4.69 22.49 -9.94
CA PRO A 401 -4.01 22.11 -11.17
C PRO A 401 -4.75 22.66 -12.41
N GLY A 402 -4.03 23.41 -13.25
CA GLY A 402 -4.63 24.19 -14.35
C GLY A 402 -4.32 23.68 -15.76
N LEU A 403 -3.47 22.65 -15.92
CA LEU A 403 -3.04 22.19 -17.24
C LEU A 403 -4.22 21.62 -18.04
N GLN A 404 -4.47 22.21 -19.22
CA GLN A 404 -5.41 21.67 -20.19
C GLN A 404 -4.72 20.58 -21.01
N LEU A 405 -5.18 19.34 -20.86
CA LEU A 405 -4.70 18.19 -21.64
C LEU A 405 -5.37 18.14 -23.03
N MET A 406 -4.71 17.45 -23.97
CA MET A 406 -5.17 17.37 -25.36
C MET A 406 -6.35 16.43 -25.56
N GLY A 407 -6.40 15.35 -24.79
CA GLY A 407 -7.45 14.34 -24.81
C GLY A 407 -8.11 14.16 -23.45
N THR A 408 -9.18 13.37 -23.42
CA THR A 408 -9.91 13.02 -22.19
C THR A 408 -9.54 11.62 -21.67
N GLY A 409 -8.56 10.94 -22.29
CA GLY A 409 -8.13 9.62 -21.86
C GLY A 409 -7.60 9.67 -20.42
N ASP A 410 -8.03 8.71 -19.61
CA ASP A 410 -7.62 8.63 -18.22
C ASP A 410 -7.78 7.19 -17.69
N TYR A 411 -6.94 6.81 -16.73
CA TYR A 411 -6.94 5.49 -16.08
C TYR A 411 -6.13 5.50 -14.79
N LEU A 412 -6.43 4.57 -13.88
CA LEU A 412 -5.74 4.41 -12.59
C LEU A 412 -4.56 3.42 -12.62
N ASP A 413 -4.51 2.54 -13.61
CA ASP A 413 -3.34 1.69 -13.90
C ASP A 413 -3.23 1.49 -15.41
N TYR A 414 -2.03 1.15 -15.89
CA TYR A 414 -1.77 0.97 -17.30
C TYR A 414 -2.64 -0.15 -17.90
N PRO A 415 -3.47 0.13 -18.93
CA PRO A 415 -4.31 -0.89 -19.56
C PRO A 415 -3.49 -1.96 -20.32
N HIS A 416 -2.20 -1.72 -20.50
CA HIS A 416 -1.25 -2.57 -21.20
C HIS A 416 -0.15 -3.12 -20.27
N ALA A 417 -0.39 -3.16 -18.95
CA ALA A 417 0.56 -3.71 -17.98
C ALA A 417 0.97 -5.17 -18.31
N TRP A 418 0.05 -5.95 -18.88
CA TRP A 418 0.24 -7.35 -19.29
C TRP A 418 1.36 -7.59 -20.32
N VAL A 419 1.88 -6.53 -20.95
CA VAL A 419 2.94 -6.64 -21.97
C VAL A 419 4.32 -6.89 -21.33
N GLY A 420 4.54 -6.49 -20.08
CA GLY A 420 5.83 -6.64 -19.39
C GLY A 420 6.08 -8.04 -18.80
N LEU A 421 7.11 -8.14 -17.95
CA LEU A 421 7.23 -9.28 -17.03
C LEU A 421 6.14 -9.19 -15.94
N PRO A 422 5.71 -10.33 -15.35
CA PRO A 422 4.73 -10.33 -14.27
C PRO A 422 5.20 -9.49 -13.07
N ARG A 423 4.28 -8.72 -12.49
CA ARG A 423 4.53 -7.85 -11.34
C ARG A 423 4.49 -8.64 -10.03
N GLU A 424 5.24 -8.19 -9.03
CA GLU A 424 5.30 -8.82 -7.70
C GLU A 424 3.90 -8.98 -7.07
N GLY A 425 3.04 -7.97 -7.19
CA GLY A 425 1.66 -8.03 -6.67
C GLY A 425 0.75 -9.04 -7.38
N GLU A 426 1.02 -9.38 -8.65
CA GLU A 426 0.29 -10.44 -9.36
C GLU A 426 0.67 -11.82 -8.83
N VAL A 427 1.96 -12.02 -8.52
CA VAL A 427 2.48 -13.25 -7.92
C VAL A 427 1.96 -13.42 -6.50
N GLU A 428 1.97 -12.35 -5.70
CA GLU A 428 1.40 -12.33 -4.35
C GLU A 428 -0.06 -12.76 -4.36
N ALA A 429 -0.88 -12.13 -5.21
CA ALA A 429 -2.30 -12.45 -5.31
C ALA A 429 -2.53 -13.91 -5.70
N TYR A 430 -1.70 -14.48 -6.57
CA TYR A 430 -1.80 -15.88 -6.97
C TYR A 430 -1.43 -16.85 -5.84
N VAL A 431 -0.29 -16.63 -5.18
CA VAL A 431 0.19 -17.46 -4.06
C VAL A 431 -0.77 -17.41 -2.88
N SER A 432 -1.18 -16.21 -2.48
CA SER A 432 -2.04 -15.99 -1.30
C SER A 432 -3.46 -16.52 -1.48
N LYS A 433 -4.01 -16.54 -2.70
CA LYS A 433 -5.37 -17.02 -2.97
C LYS A 433 -5.50 -18.54 -3.03
N LYS A 434 -4.47 -19.23 -3.52
CA LYS A 434 -4.54 -20.67 -3.83
C LYS A 434 -4.10 -21.56 -2.67
N GLY A 435 -3.12 -21.13 -1.86
CA GLY A 435 -2.55 -21.91 -0.75
C GLY A 435 -1.90 -23.23 -1.19
N GLY A 436 -0.86 -23.70 -0.48
CA GLY A 436 -0.29 -25.03 -0.73
C GLY A 436 0.36 -25.23 -2.11
N LEU A 437 0.71 -24.17 -2.83
CA LEU A 437 1.38 -24.26 -4.14
C LEU A 437 2.88 -24.46 -3.98
N THR A 438 3.51 -25.30 -4.81
CA THR A 438 4.98 -25.39 -4.87
C THR A 438 5.57 -24.27 -5.72
N LYS A 439 6.87 -23.99 -5.57
CA LYS A 439 7.60 -23.03 -6.43
C LYS A 439 7.40 -23.32 -7.91
N ASP A 440 7.61 -24.57 -8.32
CA ASP A 440 7.49 -25.01 -9.71
C ASP A 440 6.08 -24.78 -10.27
N ALA A 441 5.04 -24.97 -9.45
CA ALA A 441 3.65 -24.74 -9.86
C ALA A 441 3.36 -23.25 -10.10
N VAL A 442 3.94 -22.36 -9.28
CA VAL A 442 3.82 -20.91 -9.46
C VAL A 442 4.58 -20.47 -10.72
N VAL A 443 5.82 -20.90 -10.87
CA VAL A 443 6.65 -20.61 -12.06
C VAL A 443 5.95 -21.07 -13.34
N SER A 444 5.52 -22.33 -13.40
CA SER A 444 4.86 -22.90 -14.58
C SER A 444 3.58 -22.15 -14.97
N HIS A 445 2.80 -21.70 -13.97
CA HIS A 445 1.60 -20.91 -14.22
C HIS A 445 1.90 -19.60 -14.94
N PHE A 446 2.90 -18.85 -14.47
CA PHE A 446 3.24 -17.56 -15.05
C PHE A 446 3.95 -17.70 -16.41
N GLU A 447 4.75 -18.74 -16.61
CA GLU A 447 5.33 -19.01 -17.93
C GLU A 447 4.26 -19.28 -18.99
N GLU A 448 3.23 -20.07 -18.65
CA GLU A 448 2.10 -20.34 -19.54
C GLU A 448 1.26 -19.06 -19.75
N ALA A 449 0.94 -18.34 -18.68
CA ALA A 449 0.14 -17.12 -18.74
C ALA A 449 0.81 -16.00 -19.55
N ASN A 450 2.15 -15.92 -19.53
CA ASN A 450 2.93 -14.92 -20.25
C ASN A 450 3.35 -15.37 -21.65
N GLY A 451 2.79 -16.48 -22.16
CA GLY A 451 3.02 -16.97 -23.52
C GLY A 451 4.47 -17.36 -23.81
N GLY A 452 5.24 -17.77 -22.79
CA GLY A 452 6.64 -18.13 -22.95
C GLY A 452 7.61 -16.95 -23.13
N LYS A 453 7.22 -15.73 -22.75
CA LYS A 453 8.11 -14.56 -22.71
C LYS A 453 9.41 -14.88 -21.97
N GLN A 454 10.53 -14.50 -22.59
CA GLN A 454 11.87 -14.72 -22.04
C GLN A 454 11.98 -14.16 -20.61
N GLU A 455 12.55 -14.97 -19.73
CA GLU A 455 12.89 -14.64 -18.35
C GLU A 455 11.73 -14.36 -17.40
N THR A 456 10.55 -14.87 -17.78
CA THR A 456 9.43 -15.03 -16.86
C THR A 456 9.81 -15.95 -15.71
N ARG A 457 10.45 -17.11 -15.95
CA ARG A 457 10.86 -18.05 -14.90
C ARG A 457 11.77 -17.38 -13.87
N GLU A 458 12.87 -16.81 -14.32
CA GLU A 458 13.92 -16.21 -13.51
C GLU A 458 13.36 -15.07 -12.65
N LYS A 459 12.46 -14.24 -13.22
CA LYS A 459 11.75 -13.19 -12.50
C LYS A 459 10.86 -13.75 -11.39
N ILE A 460 10.07 -14.79 -11.67
CA ILE A 460 9.20 -15.41 -10.66
C ILE A 460 10.03 -16.09 -9.58
N GLU A 461 11.10 -16.80 -9.94
CA GLU A 461 12.01 -17.43 -8.99
C GLU A 461 12.67 -16.40 -8.05
N GLU A 462 13.09 -15.24 -8.57
CA GLU A 462 13.62 -14.14 -7.76
C GLU A 462 12.58 -13.61 -6.77
N ILE A 463 11.36 -13.35 -7.24
CA ILE A 463 10.25 -12.88 -6.39
C ILE A 463 9.98 -13.90 -5.29
N LEU A 464 9.85 -15.18 -5.63
CA LEU A 464 9.58 -16.23 -4.65
C LEU A 464 10.72 -16.36 -3.64
N ALA A 465 11.99 -16.31 -4.07
CA ALA A 465 13.13 -16.36 -3.17
C ALA A 465 13.12 -15.21 -2.15
N ARG A 466 12.79 -13.99 -2.60
CA ARG A 466 12.75 -12.79 -1.76
C ARG A 466 11.52 -12.73 -0.87
N LYS A 467 10.35 -13.06 -1.41
CA LYS A 467 9.02 -12.79 -0.82
C LYS A 467 8.29 -14.02 -0.32
N THR A 468 8.82 -15.23 -0.43
CA THR A 468 8.16 -16.43 0.11
C THR A 468 9.04 -17.28 1.02
N THR A 469 8.41 -17.99 1.95
CA THR A 469 9.01 -19.07 2.74
C THR A 469 8.52 -20.41 2.23
N GLU A 470 9.39 -21.41 2.25
CA GLU A 470 9.05 -22.77 1.84
C GLU A 470 8.71 -23.62 3.08
N GLY A 471 7.52 -24.21 3.09
CA GLY A 471 7.07 -25.15 4.12
C GLY A 471 7.72 -26.53 3.95
N GLY A 472 7.63 -27.37 4.99
CA GLY A 472 8.20 -28.73 4.97
C GLY A 472 7.58 -29.67 3.92
N ASP A 473 6.45 -29.30 3.34
CA ASP A 473 5.77 -29.97 2.22
C ASP A 473 6.16 -29.42 0.84
N GLY A 474 7.10 -28.47 0.78
CA GLY A 474 7.53 -27.79 -0.45
C GLY A 474 6.57 -26.70 -0.93
N SER A 475 5.52 -26.39 -0.16
CA SER A 475 4.61 -25.29 -0.48
C SER A 475 5.25 -23.93 -0.17
N VAL A 476 4.94 -22.92 -0.97
CA VAL A 476 5.37 -21.54 -0.73
C VAL A 476 4.26 -20.71 -0.11
N THR A 477 4.63 -19.94 0.90
CA THR A 477 3.78 -18.96 1.57
C THR A 477 4.40 -17.58 1.45
N TRP A 478 3.58 -16.57 1.16
CA TRP A 478 4.06 -15.20 1.06
C TRP A 478 4.53 -14.68 2.44
N LYS A 479 5.70 -14.04 2.47
CA LYS A 479 6.25 -13.38 3.65
C LYS A 479 5.43 -12.13 3.91
N SER A 480 4.89 -11.99 5.12
CA SER A 480 4.43 -10.69 5.60
C SER A 480 5.61 -9.70 5.60
N ILE A 481 5.39 -8.43 5.25
CA ILE A 481 6.42 -7.37 5.09
C ILE A 481 7.44 -7.33 6.24
N TYR A 482 7.03 -7.69 7.45
CA TYR A 482 7.88 -7.75 8.64
C TYR A 482 8.95 -8.86 8.64
N LEU A 483 8.82 -9.91 7.84
CA LEU A 483 9.81 -11.00 7.73
C LEU A 483 11.07 -10.61 6.94
N LEU A 484 11.04 -9.50 6.18
CA LEU A 484 12.24 -8.96 5.53
C LEU A 484 13.27 -8.43 6.55
N ILE A 485 12.82 -8.10 7.77
CA ILE A 485 13.67 -7.59 8.86
C ILE A 485 14.60 -8.69 9.42
N ASN A 486 14.19 -9.96 9.35
CA ASN A 486 14.94 -11.09 9.93
C ASN A 486 16.00 -11.72 8.99
N LEU A 487 16.27 -11.12 7.83
CA LEU A 487 17.38 -11.53 6.94
C LEU A 487 18.73 -10.89 7.29
N LEU A 488 18.80 -10.10 8.37
CA LEU A 488 20.05 -9.67 9.00
C LEU A 488 20.20 -10.42 10.34
N PRO A 489 21.38 -11.02 10.62
CA PRO A 489 21.55 -11.91 11.75
C PRO A 489 21.24 -11.20 13.09
N THR A 490 20.38 -11.82 13.87
CA THR A 490 20.05 -11.45 15.25
C THR A 490 21.31 -11.56 16.12
N ARG A 491 21.70 -10.46 16.78
CA ARG A 491 22.78 -10.44 17.78
C ARG A 491 22.40 -11.34 18.96
N GLU A 492 23.25 -12.31 19.26
CA GLU A 492 23.35 -12.88 20.61
C GLU A 492 23.70 -11.75 21.58
N THR A 493 22.84 -11.54 22.57
CA THR A 493 23.05 -10.57 23.65
C THR A 493 24.05 -11.13 24.65
N THR A 494 25.30 -10.66 24.59
CA THR A 494 26.18 -10.69 25.77
C THR A 494 25.90 -9.47 26.63
N GLU A 495 25.55 -9.72 27.89
CA GLU A 495 25.34 -8.74 28.94
C GLU A 495 26.50 -7.73 29.04
N SER A 496 26.20 -6.45 28.87
CA SER A 496 26.91 -5.40 29.59
C SER A 496 26.00 -4.20 29.78
N SER A 497 25.83 -3.82 31.05
CA SER A 497 25.18 -2.62 31.53
C SER A 497 25.81 -1.37 30.92
N ASP A 498 25.08 -0.67 30.06
CA ASP A 498 25.15 0.78 29.95
C ASP A 498 23.86 1.29 29.31
N THR A 499 23.18 2.17 30.05
CA THR A 499 21.89 2.80 29.71
C THR A 499 22.04 3.70 28.49
N ALA A 500 21.68 3.20 27.31
CA ALA A 500 21.36 4.01 26.14
C ALA A 500 19.85 4.19 26.05
N MET A 501 19.39 5.44 26.17
CA MET A 501 17.99 5.83 26.05
C MET A 501 17.56 5.70 24.59
N VAL A 502 16.94 4.57 24.23
CA VAL A 502 16.34 4.36 22.91
C VAL A 502 15.08 5.22 22.82
N LEU A 503 15.16 6.31 22.06
CA LEU A 503 13.96 7.09 21.67
C LEU A 503 13.10 6.22 20.76
N ARG A 504 11.98 5.73 21.31
CA ARG A 504 10.96 5.00 20.54
C ARG A 504 10.22 5.99 19.62
N PRO A 505 9.80 5.59 18.42
CA PRO A 505 8.90 6.40 17.59
C PRO A 505 7.67 6.80 18.41
N THR A 506 7.20 8.03 18.24
CA THR A 506 6.02 8.56 18.93
C THR A 506 4.81 7.70 18.61
N TYR A 507 4.26 7.02 19.61
CA TYR A 507 3.03 6.24 19.48
C TYR A 507 1.84 7.16 19.28
N ASP A 508 1.18 7.04 18.14
CA ASP A 508 -0.07 7.74 17.85
C ASP A 508 -1.23 7.04 18.56
N ASN A 509 -1.68 7.64 19.65
CA ASN A 509 -2.79 7.16 20.46
C ASN A 509 -4.14 7.71 20.02
N THR A 510 -4.24 8.44 18.89
CA THR A 510 -5.53 8.92 18.36
C THR A 510 -6.56 7.79 18.42
N CYS A 511 -7.81 8.11 18.75
CA CYS A 511 -8.91 7.17 18.93
C CYS A 511 -10.05 7.50 17.97
N LEU A 512 -10.32 6.66 16.97
CA LEU A 512 -11.36 6.89 15.97
C LEU A 512 -12.70 6.35 16.44
N THR A 513 -13.73 7.14 16.26
CA THR A 513 -15.12 6.77 16.50
C THR A 513 -15.67 6.02 15.30
N LEU A 514 -15.67 4.69 15.35
CA LEU A 514 -16.09 3.86 14.23
C LEU A 514 -17.59 3.92 13.98
N THR A 515 -18.41 3.94 15.04
CA THR A 515 -19.87 3.92 14.91
C THR A 515 -20.51 5.15 15.54
N SER A 516 -21.51 5.70 14.87
CA SER A 516 -22.29 6.84 15.38
C SER A 516 -23.38 6.45 16.38
N GLN A 517 -23.66 5.15 16.51
CA GLN A 517 -24.71 4.59 17.36
C GLN A 517 -24.15 3.55 18.33
N ASN A 518 -24.98 3.16 19.31
CA ASN A 518 -24.64 2.16 20.30
C ASN A 518 -24.31 0.81 19.64
N THR A 519 -23.08 0.32 19.84
CA THR A 519 -22.56 -0.97 19.40
C THR A 519 -21.65 -1.57 20.50
N PRO A 520 -22.21 -1.91 21.67
CA PRO A 520 -21.47 -2.53 22.76
C PRO A 520 -20.99 -3.92 22.37
N ASP A 521 -19.85 -4.32 22.92
CA ASP A 521 -19.22 -5.62 22.69
C ASP A 521 -19.03 -5.90 21.18
N PRO A 522 -18.34 -4.98 20.45
CA PRO A 522 -18.20 -5.09 19.00
C PRO A 522 -17.27 -6.25 18.64
N PHE A 523 -17.70 -7.08 17.71
CA PHE A 523 -16.91 -8.17 17.16
C PHE A 523 -16.90 -8.09 15.63
N ILE A 524 -15.71 -8.14 15.05
CA ILE A 524 -15.45 -7.91 13.63
C ILE A 524 -14.73 -9.11 13.02
N VAL A 525 -15.19 -9.55 11.84
CA VAL A 525 -14.49 -10.53 11.01
C VAL A 525 -14.29 -9.97 9.60
N PHE A 526 -13.09 -10.18 9.04
CA PHE A 526 -12.84 -10.00 7.62
C PHE A 526 -12.99 -11.34 6.89
N ALA A 527 -13.90 -11.40 5.93
CA ALA A 527 -14.11 -12.61 5.13
C ALA A 527 -14.71 -12.27 3.76
N GLN A 528 -14.32 -13.02 2.73
CA GLN A 528 -14.79 -12.84 1.35
C GLN A 528 -14.67 -11.39 0.80
N GLY A 529 -13.68 -10.63 1.26
CA GLY A 529 -13.47 -9.24 0.85
C GLY A 529 -14.41 -8.22 1.53
N ASN A 530 -15.17 -8.65 2.53
CA ASN A 530 -16.06 -7.82 3.33
C ASN A 530 -15.69 -7.88 4.82
N ILE A 531 -16.27 -6.94 5.56
CA ILE A 531 -16.16 -6.79 7.01
C ILE A 531 -17.55 -6.98 7.60
N TYR A 532 -17.61 -7.87 8.58
CA TYR A 532 -18.83 -8.25 9.29
C TYR A 532 -18.73 -7.81 10.74
N LEU A 533 -19.66 -6.97 11.20
CA LEU A 533 -19.73 -6.46 12.57
C LEU A 533 -20.98 -7.00 13.27
N THR A 534 -20.78 -7.72 14.38
CA THR A 534 -21.80 -8.10 15.36
C THR A 534 -21.59 -7.33 16.67
N PHE A 535 -22.65 -7.14 17.44
CA PHE A 535 -22.59 -6.39 18.71
C PHE A 535 -23.81 -6.68 19.58
N THR A 536 -23.73 -6.36 20.87
CA THR A 536 -24.82 -6.52 21.84
C THR A 536 -26.02 -5.63 21.49
N ALA A 537 -27.20 -6.26 21.32
CA ALA A 537 -28.46 -5.55 21.07
C ALA A 537 -29.63 -6.01 21.96
N ASN A 538 -29.38 -6.88 22.95
CA ASN A 538 -30.31 -7.42 23.95
C ASN A 538 -31.48 -8.27 23.42
N THR A 539 -32.07 -7.93 22.28
CA THR A 539 -33.29 -8.59 21.75
C THR A 539 -33.06 -9.32 20.44
N ARG A 540 -31.85 -9.19 19.86
CA ARG A 540 -31.46 -9.78 18.58
C ARG A 540 -29.94 -9.84 18.49
N ILE A 541 -29.45 -10.59 17.51
CA ILE A 541 -28.05 -10.53 17.06
C ILE A 541 -28.01 -9.69 15.78
N PRO A 542 -27.43 -8.48 15.80
CA PRO A 542 -27.22 -7.65 14.62
C PRO A 542 -26.06 -8.18 13.78
N LEU A 543 -26.14 -7.99 12.46
CA LEU A 543 -25.04 -8.14 11.51
C LEU A 543 -25.00 -6.94 10.57
N TRP A 544 -23.88 -6.23 10.62
CA TRP A 544 -23.54 -5.17 9.67
C TRP A 544 -22.47 -5.67 8.73
N GLU A 545 -22.61 -5.39 7.45
CA GLU A 545 -21.71 -5.83 6.39
C GLU A 545 -21.28 -4.63 5.55
N ALA A 546 -19.97 -4.51 5.32
CA ALA A 546 -19.37 -3.42 4.56
C ALA A 546 -18.09 -3.89 3.86
N ILE A 547 -17.67 -3.14 2.82
CA ILE A 547 -16.42 -3.42 2.09
C ILE A 547 -15.17 -2.83 2.76
N SER A 548 -15.34 -1.98 3.77
CA SER A 548 -14.25 -1.32 4.50
C SER A 548 -14.68 -0.98 5.93
N ILE A 549 -13.75 -1.03 6.88
CA ILE A 549 -14.02 -0.68 8.29
C ILE A 549 -14.43 0.80 8.41
N PHE A 550 -13.90 1.65 7.53
CA PHE A 550 -14.23 3.07 7.48
C PHE A 550 -15.65 3.34 6.94
N SER A 551 -16.30 2.34 6.33
CA SER A 551 -17.71 2.45 5.92
C SER A 551 -18.66 2.49 7.12
N PHE A 552 -18.20 2.20 8.35
CA PHE A 552 -19.06 2.35 9.54
C PHE A 552 -19.11 3.80 10.07
N LEU A 553 -18.20 4.67 9.62
CA LEU A 553 -18.08 6.05 10.08
C LEU A 553 -19.37 6.85 9.87
N LYS A 554 -19.63 7.81 10.76
CA LYS A 554 -20.86 8.62 10.74
C LYS A 554 -21.13 9.30 9.40
N ASP A 555 -20.08 9.80 8.74
CA ASP A 555 -20.17 10.58 7.50
C ASP A 555 -19.97 9.73 6.22
N SER A 556 -19.89 8.40 6.39
CA SER A 556 -19.82 7.49 5.27
C SER A 556 -21.19 7.33 4.58
N ASP A 557 -21.18 7.03 3.29
CA ASP A 557 -22.41 6.78 2.55
C ASP A 557 -23.11 5.53 3.12
N SER A 558 -24.29 5.72 3.69
CA SER A 558 -25.10 4.64 4.29
C SER A 558 -25.42 3.51 3.30
N ALA A 559 -25.35 3.75 1.99
CA ALA A 559 -25.52 2.71 0.98
C ALA A 559 -24.36 1.69 0.95
N LEU A 560 -23.22 2.01 1.57
CA LEU A 560 -22.05 1.13 1.66
C LEU A 560 -22.11 0.14 2.83
N VAL A 561 -23.14 0.23 3.68
CA VAL A 561 -23.33 -0.67 4.82
C VAL A 561 -24.68 -1.37 4.73
N THR A 562 -24.65 -2.69 4.61
CA THR A 562 -25.86 -3.50 4.74
C THR A 562 -26.07 -3.84 6.22
N LYS A 563 -27.18 -3.37 6.80
CA LYS A 563 -27.52 -3.58 8.22
C LYS A 563 -28.75 -4.48 8.34
N GLY A 564 -28.73 -5.43 9.26
CA GLY A 564 -29.91 -6.24 9.58
C GLY A 564 -29.70 -7.15 10.79
N PRO A 565 -30.76 -7.80 11.30
CA PRO A 565 -30.61 -8.89 12.24
C PRO A 565 -30.07 -10.13 11.50
N LEU A 566 -29.10 -10.81 12.12
CA LEU A 566 -28.71 -12.18 11.78
C LEU A 566 -29.65 -13.18 12.45
N PHE A 567 -30.04 -12.91 13.70
CA PHE A 567 -30.94 -13.78 14.46
C PHE A 567 -31.84 -12.98 15.39
N ILE A 568 -33.10 -13.42 15.51
CA ILE A 568 -34.07 -12.93 16.49
C ILE A 568 -34.60 -14.16 17.23
N PRO A 569 -34.38 -14.28 18.55
CA PRO A 569 -34.83 -15.43 19.31
C PRO A 569 -36.36 -15.46 19.40
N GLN A 570 -36.93 -16.66 19.51
CA GLN A 570 -38.35 -16.80 19.81
C GLN A 570 -38.65 -16.19 21.19
N PRO A 571 -39.60 -15.25 21.31
CA PRO A 571 -39.94 -14.62 22.58
C PRO A 571 -40.36 -15.64 23.65
N GLY A 572 -39.91 -15.43 24.89
CA GLY A 572 -40.28 -16.26 26.04
C GLY A 572 -39.45 -17.54 26.20
N THR A 573 -38.46 -17.77 25.34
CA THR A 573 -37.52 -18.88 25.51
C THR A 573 -36.40 -18.52 26.50
N PRO A 574 -35.74 -19.51 27.14
CA PRO A 574 -34.61 -19.29 28.07
C PRO A 574 -33.38 -18.55 27.50
N TRP A 575 -33.37 -18.24 26.20
CA TRP A 575 -32.29 -17.58 25.47
C TRP A 575 -32.79 -16.35 24.68
N SER A 576 -33.88 -15.72 25.14
CA SER A 576 -34.55 -14.64 24.39
C SER A 576 -34.41 -13.23 24.99
N GLU A 577 -33.81 -13.08 26.17
CA GLU A 577 -33.56 -11.78 26.78
C GLU A 577 -32.06 -11.54 26.95
N ARG A 578 -31.66 -10.26 26.94
CA ARG A 578 -30.29 -9.83 27.25
C ARG A 578 -29.24 -10.55 26.41
N LEU A 579 -29.47 -10.60 25.10
CA LEU A 579 -28.50 -11.14 24.14
C LEU A 579 -27.25 -10.26 24.13
N TRP A 580 -26.15 -10.81 24.65
CA TRP A 580 -24.86 -10.13 24.87
C TRP A 580 -23.72 -10.81 24.11
N ALA A 581 -22.74 -9.99 23.73
CA ALA A 581 -21.48 -10.35 23.10
C ALA A 581 -21.60 -11.44 22.04
N PRO A 582 -22.39 -11.23 20.96
CA PRO A 582 -22.44 -12.18 19.87
C PRO A 582 -21.15 -12.12 19.06
N GLU A 583 -20.42 -13.23 19.01
CA GLU A 583 -19.17 -13.36 18.25
C GLU A 583 -19.32 -14.31 17.07
N LEU A 584 -18.91 -13.85 15.89
CA LEU A 584 -19.01 -14.58 14.64
C LEU A 584 -17.71 -15.34 14.34
N HIS A 585 -17.77 -16.67 14.19
CA HIS A 585 -16.59 -17.50 13.98
C HIS A 585 -16.72 -18.34 12.71
N ASP A 586 -15.65 -18.47 11.93
CA ASP A 586 -15.53 -19.47 10.85
C ASP A 586 -14.85 -20.72 11.41
N LEU A 587 -15.63 -21.79 11.58
CA LEU A 587 -15.14 -23.06 12.12
C LEU A 587 -15.64 -24.20 11.26
N GLU A 588 -14.73 -25.08 10.89
CA GLU A 588 -15.05 -26.28 10.10
C GLU A 588 -15.78 -25.96 8.78
N GLY A 589 -15.44 -24.83 8.13
CA GLY A 589 -16.00 -24.40 6.86
C GLY A 589 -17.43 -23.83 6.95
N ARG A 590 -17.81 -23.32 8.12
CA ARG A 590 -19.15 -22.83 8.41
C ARG A 590 -19.11 -21.64 9.37
N TRP A 591 -20.07 -20.73 9.21
CA TRP A 591 -20.30 -19.65 10.16
C TRP A 591 -20.98 -20.14 11.44
N TRP A 592 -20.48 -19.69 12.58
CA TRP A 592 -21.04 -19.94 13.92
C TRP A 592 -21.16 -18.63 14.67
N VAL A 593 -22.18 -18.52 15.53
CA VAL A 593 -22.26 -17.40 16.48
C VAL A 593 -22.36 -17.92 17.89
N TYR A 594 -21.44 -17.49 18.75
CA TYR A 594 -21.53 -17.70 20.20
C TYR A 594 -22.09 -16.43 20.82
N PHE A 595 -23.07 -16.56 21.70
CA PHE A 595 -23.67 -15.41 22.37
C PHE A 595 -24.18 -15.80 23.76
N ALA A 596 -24.21 -14.83 24.66
CA ALA A 596 -24.84 -15.01 25.96
C ALA A 596 -26.30 -14.56 25.91
N ALA A 597 -27.19 -15.28 26.60
CA ALA A 597 -28.58 -14.85 26.74
C ALA A 597 -29.15 -15.34 28.08
N ALA A 598 -30.18 -14.64 28.56
CA ALA A 598 -30.89 -14.95 29.78
C ALA A 598 -32.33 -15.40 29.50
N ASP A 599 -32.85 -16.16 30.46
CA ASP A 599 -34.26 -16.50 30.56
C ASP A 599 -35.03 -15.27 31.07
N PRO A 600 -36.11 -14.87 30.37
CA PRO A 600 -36.87 -13.66 30.73
C PRO A 600 -37.57 -13.75 32.08
N VAL A 601 -37.81 -14.95 32.60
CA VAL A 601 -38.39 -15.19 33.93
C VAL A 601 -37.32 -15.17 35.00
N LEU A 602 -36.14 -15.73 34.74
CA LEU A 602 -35.09 -15.88 35.74
C LEU A 602 -34.13 -14.68 35.79
N GLY A 603 -34.05 -13.88 34.73
CA GLY A 603 -33.23 -12.67 34.66
C GLY A 603 -31.73 -12.96 34.62
N ASN A 604 -30.92 -11.99 35.07
CA ASN A 604 -29.46 -11.97 34.89
C ASN A 604 -28.73 -13.26 35.29
N ARG A 605 -29.11 -13.86 36.43
CA ARG A 605 -28.51 -15.09 36.97
C ARG A 605 -28.59 -16.31 36.05
N SER A 606 -29.49 -16.25 35.06
CA SER A 606 -29.69 -17.33 34.09
C SER A 606 -28.84 -17.21 32.83
N HIS A 607 -27.92 -16.23 32.72
CA HIS A 607 -27.07 -16.14 31.54
C HIS A 607 -26.28 -17.42 31.30
N ARG A 608 -26.43 -17.95 30.08
CA ARG A 608 -25.67 -19.07 29.53
C ARG A 608 -25.15 -18.71 28.16
N LEU A 609 -24.15 -19.48 27.71
CA LEU A 609 -23.62 -19.41 26.36
C LEU A 609 -24.38 -20.33 25.43
N TYR A 610 -24.86 -19.76 24.34
CA TYR A 610 -25.62 -20.41 23.29
C TYR A 610 -24.92 -20.29 21.94
N VAL A 611 -25.23 -21.23 21.04
CA VAL A 611 -24.61 -21.33 19.73
C VAL A 611 -25.66 -21.29 18.62
N LEU A 612 -25.40 -20.49 17.59
CA LEU A 612 -26.07 -20.55 16.30
C LEU A 612 -25.16 -21.19 15.26
N ARG A 613 -25.78 -21.97 14.36
CA ARG A 613 -25.13 -22.52 13.17
C ARG A 613 -25.62 -21.79 11.94
N GLY A 614 -24.72 -21.19 11.18
CA GLY A 614 -24.99 -20.42 9.98
C GLY A 614 -24.72 -21.18 8.67
N PRO A 615 -24.73 -20.46 7.54
CA PRO A 615 -24.42 -21.00 6.21
C PRO A 615 -22.93 -21.40 6.08
N PRO A 616 -22.55 -22.12 5.01
CA PRO A 616 -21.14 -22.41 4.71
C PRO A 616 -20.30 -21.13 4.65
N SER A 617 -19.09 -21.16 5.20
CA SER A 617 -18.22 -19.97 5.29
C SER A 617 -17.56 -19.58 3.98
N SER A 618 -17.73 -20.38 2.91
CA SER A 618 -17.33 -20.00 1.56
C SER A 618 -18.14 -18.82 1.00
N GLY A 619 -19.27 -18.45 1.63
CA GLY A 619 -20.10 -17.30 1.28
C GLY A 619 -20.34 -16.37 2.47
N SER A 620 -21.15 -15.32 2.25
CA SER A 620 -21.45 -14.33 3.28
C SER A 620 -22.22 -14.95 4.46
N PRO A 621 -21.90 -14.60 5.73
CA PRO A 621 -22.66 -15.00 6.91
C PRO A 621 -24.10 -14.47 6.88
N ARG A 622 -24.42 -13.52 5.99
CA ARG A 622 -25.80 -13.07 5.78
C ARG A 622 -26.70 -14.15 5.19
N GLY A 623 -26.13 -15.10 4.42
CA GLY A 623 -26.90 -16.11 3.69
C GLY A 623 -27.81 -15.52 2.61
N GLU A 624 -28.73 -16.35 2.10
CA GLU A 624 -29.83 -15.92 1.23
C GLU A 624 -31.04 -15.43 2.05
N GLY A 625 -31.12 -15.82 3.33
CA GLY A 625 -32.15 -15.38 4.27
C GLY A 625 -31.90 -15.81 5.72
N PRO A 626 -32.69 -15.30 6.69
CA PRO A 626 -32.55 -15.64 8.11
C PRO A 626 -32.75 -17.12 8.44
N GLU A 627 -33.39 -17.89 7.56
CA GLU A 627 -33.54 -19.35 7.62
C GLU A 627 -32.21 -20.12 7.55
N ASP A 628 -31.14 -19.49 7.04
CA ASP A 628 -29.80 -20.08 6.98
C ASP A 628 -29.13 -20.18 8.37
N TRP A 629 -29.69 -19.50 9.37
CA TRP A 629 -29.25 -19.55 10.75
C TRP A 629 -30.16 -20.43 11.60
N THR A 630 -29.58 -21.50 12.13
CA THR A 630 -30.26 -22.45 13.01
C THR A 630 -29.78 -22.27 14.45
N PHE A 631 -30.71 -22.10 15.39
CA PHE A 631 -30.40 -22.18 16.81
C PHE A 631 -30.05 -23.61 17.20
N VAL A 632 -28.84 -23.82 17.72
CA VAL A 632 -28.38 -25.16 18.13
C VAL A 632 -28.76 -25.44 19.58
N GLY A 633 -28.53 -24.48 20.47
CA GLY A 633 -28.73 -24.65 21.91
C GLY A 633 -27.55 -24.14 22.72
N ALA A 634 -27.55 -24.44 24.01
CA ALA A 634 -26.41 -24.20 24.88
C ALA A 634 -25.22 -25.11 24.49
N VAL A 635 -24.00 -24.68 24.78
CA VAL A 635 -22.79 -25.51 24.54
C VAL A 635 -22.91 -26.81 25.33
N LYS A 636 -22.98 -27.94 24.62
CA LYS A 636 -23.22 -29.25 25.23
C LYS A 636 -22.03 -29.66 26.09
N GLY A 637 -22.30 -30.15 27.30
CA GLY A 637 -21.26 -30.54 28.26
C GLY A 637 -20.68 -29.41 29.11
N MET A 638 -21.01 -28.15 28.81
CA MET A 638 -20.74 -27.02 29.71
C MET A 638 -21.68 -27.07 30.92
N ASP A 639 -21.19 -26.70 32.11
CA ASP A 639 -22.01 -26.62 33.33
C ASP A 639 -23.09 -25.55 33.22
N GLN A 640 -24.33 -25.99 32.98
CA GLN A 640 -25.49 -25.11 32.85
C GLN A 640 -26.02 -24.57 34.19
N SER A 641 -25.38 -24.86 35.31
CA SER A 641 -25.66 -24.19 36.59
C SER A 641 -24.81 -22.92 36.78
N GLN A 642 -23.63 -22.87 36.15
CA GLN A 642 -22.74 -21.71 36.21
C GLN A 642 -23.27 -20.57 35.35
N TRP A 643 -23.23 -19.35 35.89
CA TRP A 643 -23.44 -18.14 35.11
C TRP A 643 -22.25 -17.91 34.17
N ALA A 644 -22.52 -17.67 32.87
CA ALA A 644 -21.48 -17.52 31.86
C ALA A 644 -21.88 -16.54 30.75
N ILE A 645 -20.94 -15.67 30.37
CA ILE A 645 -21.08 -14.68 29.29
C ILE A 645 -19.80 -14.59 28.44
N ASP A 646 -19.87 -13.81 27.36
CA ASP A 646 -18.73 -13.41 26.51
C ASP A 646 -17.87 -14.59 26.05
N GLY A 647 -18.50 -15.52 25.33
CA GLY A 647 -17.87 -16.73 24.86
C GLY A 647 -17.14 -16.53 23.54
N THR A 648 -15.83 -16.75 23.53
CA THR A 648 -14.99 -16.77 22.33
C THR A 648 -14.36 -18.14 22.13
N VAL A 649 -14.17 -18.55 20.88
CA VAL A 649 -13.54 -19.83 20.55
C VAL A 649 -12.28 -19.65 19.74
N PHE A 650 -11.29 -20.50 20.02
CA PHE A 650 -10.01 -20.48 19.32
C PHE A 650 -9.37 -21.87 19.32
N THR A 651 -8.47 -22.09 18.36
CA THR A 651 -7.69 -23.32 18.29
C THR A 651 -6.30 -23.08 18.84
N LEU A 652 -5.86 -23.93 19.77
CA LEU A 652 -4.51 -23.92 20.32
C LEU A 652 -3.97 -25.34 20.29
N ASN A 653 -2.80 -25.55 19.66
CA ASN A 653 -2.17 -26.85 19.48
C ASN A 653 -3.12 -27.90 18.85
N GLY A 654 -3.92 -27.48 17.87
CA GLY A 654 -4.89 -28.33 17.17
C GLY A 654 -6.16 -28.68 17.97
N GLN A 655 -6.29 -28.16 19.20
CA GLN A 655 -7.45 -28.36 20.06
C GLN A 655 -8.31 -27.10 20.10
N LEU A 656 -9.62 -27.25 19.88
CA LEU A 656 -10.59 -26.17 20.02
C LEU A 656 -10.88 -25.90 21.49
N TYR A 657 -10.89 -24.64 21.89
CA TYR A 657 -11.25 -24.19 23.23
C TYR A 657 -12.31 -23.09 23.18
N LEU A 658 -13.17 -23.06 24.19
CA LEU A 658 -14.06 -21.95 24.53
C LEU A 658 -13.48 -21.21 25.73
N ALA A 659 -13.12 -19.94 25.56
CA ALA A 659 -12.86 -19.02 26.66
C ALA A 659 -14.12 -18.21 26.96
N TYR A 660 -14.41 -17.99 28.24
CA TYR A 660 -15.60 -17.25 28.66
C TYR A 660 -15.42 -16.60 30.04
N SER A 661 -16.29 -15.64 30.34
CA SER A 661 -16.42 -15.07 31.68
C SER A 661 -17.48 -15.82 32.49
N GLY A 662 -17.18 -16.17 33.74
CA GLY A 662 -18.15 -16.82 34.61
C GLY A 662 -18.03 -16.43 36.07
N TRP A 663 -19.11 -16.64 36.82
CA TRP A 663 -19.06 -16.52 38.28
C TRP A 663 -18.19 -17.64 38.86
N PRO A 664 -17.34 -17.35 39.88
CA PRO A 664 -16.55 -18.36 40.55
C PRO A 664 -17.43 -19.51 41.08
N VAL A 665 -17.08 -20.75 40.76
CA VAL A 665 -17.85 -21.95 41.18
C VAL A 665 -17.93 -22.06 42.71
N SER A 666 -16.95 -21.50 43.44
CA SER A 666 -16.90 -21.46 44.90
C SER A 666 -17.63 -20.27 45.53
N SER A 667 -18.10 -19.31 44.74
CA SER A 667 -18.82 -18.13 45.24
C SER A 667 -20.29 -18.44 45.53
N PRO A 668 -20.94 -17.71 46.44
CA PRO A 668 -22.38 -17.80 46.61
C PRO A 668 -23.10 -17.55 45.27
N PRO A 669 -24.23 -18.24 44.99
CA PRO A 669 -24.95 -18.13 43.72
C PRO A 669 -25.42 -16.72 43.34
N ASP A 670 -25.40 -15.77 44.28
CA ASP A 670 -25.87 -14.39 44.10
C ASP A 670 -24.73 -13.34 44.21
N ASP A 671 -23.46 -13.78 44.20
CA ASP A 671 -22.32 -12.85 44.19
C ASP A 671 -22.04 -12.34 42.77
N GLU A 672 -22.83 -11.36 42.33
CA GLU A 672 -22.67 -10.70 41.03
C GLU A 672 -21.43 -9.80 40.94
N LYS A 673 -20.65 -9.68 42.03
CA LYS A 673 -19.51 -8.76 42.13
C LYS A 673 -18.23 -9.35 41.57
N THR A 674 -18.13 -10.67 41.43
CA THR A 674 -16.90 -11.34 40.99
C THR A 674 -17.12 -12.12 39.70
N GLN A 675 -16.29 -11.85 38.69
CA GLN A 675 -16.23 -12.64 37.45
C GLN A 675 -14.79 -13.05 37.16
N ALA A 676 -14.60 -14.26 36.64
CA ALA A 676 -13.31 -14.86 36.33
C ALA A 676 -13.30 -15.45 34.92
N LEU A 677 -12.11 -15.60 34.33
CA LEU A 677 -11.94 -16.20 33.02
C LEU A 677 -11.78 -17.71 33.13
N TYR A 678 -12.53 -18.41 32.29
CA TYR A 678 -12.54 -19.86 32.20
C TYR A 678 -12.14 -20.33 30.81
N LEU A 679 -11.61 -21.55 30.75
CA LEU A 679 -11.32 -22.26 29.51
C LEU A 679 -11.99 -23.63 29.54
N LEU A 680 -12.65 -24.01 28.45
CA LEU A 680 -13.31 -25.32 28.28
C LEU A 680 -12.88 -25.93 26.94
N PRO A 681 -12.28 -27.14 26.92
CA PRO A 681 -11.91 -27.79 25.67
C PRO A 681 -13.15 -28.35 24.96
N LEU A 682 -13.22 -28.15 23.65
CA LEU A 682 -14.33 -28.55 22.80
C LEU A 682 -13.96 -29.71 21.87
N SER A 683 -14.85 -30.69 21.72
CA SER A 683 -14.71 -31.76 20.73
C SER A 683 -15.27 -31.37 19.36
N SER A 684 -16.17 -30.38 19.32
CA SER A 684 -16.73 -29.75 18.12
C SER A 684 -17.18 -28.33 18.47
N PRO A 685 -17.55 -27.48 17.51
CA PRO A 685 -18.06 -26.13 17.81
C PRO A 685 -19.22 -26.11 18.82
N THR A 686 -19.96 -27.21 18.97
CA THR A 686 -21.18 -27.26 19.81
C THR A 686 -21.03 -28.07 21.10
N GLU A 687 -19.92 -28.78 21.30
CA GLU A 687 -19.81 -29.79 22.36
C GLU A 687 -18.42 -29.79 23.02
N ALA A 688 -18.41 -29.78 24.36
CA ALA A 688 -17.22 -29.96 25.17
C ALA A 688 -16.61 -31.37 25.00
N ILE A 689 -15.33 -31.54 25.32
CA ILE A 689 -14.75 -32.88 25.43
C ILE A 689 -15.46 -33.63 26.56
N ALA A 690 -15.84 -34.89 26.30
CA ALA A 690 -16.53 -35.72 27.28
C ALA A 690 -15.75 -35.83 28.60
N GLY A 691 -16.40 -35.45 29.70
CA GLY A 691 -15.81 -35.47 31.04
C GLY A 691 -14.88 -34.31 31.37
N ALA A 692 -14.66 -33.36 30.45
CA ALA A 692 -13.90 -32.15 30.73
C ALA A 692 -14.72 -31.18 31.60
N THR A 693 -14.05 -30.54 32.55
CA THR A 693 -14.59 -29.43 33.34
C THR A 693 -13.89 -28.14 32.95
N ALA A 694 -14.62 -27.02 32.91
CA ALA A 694 -14.01 -25.73 32.66
C ALA A 694 -12.96 -25.40 33.76
N ALA A 695 -11.78 -24.94 33.35
CA ALA A 695 -10.75 -24.50 34.28
C ALA A 695 -10.79 -22.99 34.43
N GLN A 696 -10.77 -22.50 35.66
CA GLN A 696 -10.56 -21.08 35.94
C GLN A 696 -9.08 -20.75 35.67
N ILE A 697 -8.80 -20.03 34.59
CA ILE A 697 -7.43 -19.69 34.17
C ILE A 697 -6.95 -18.35 34.72
N SER A 698 -7.87 -17.46 35.10
CA SER A 698 -7.55 -16.18 35.72
C SER A 698 -8.69 -15.69 36.60
N LEU A 699 -8.34 -15.01 37.70
CA LEU A 699 -9.25 -14.28 38.58
C LEU A 699 -8.75 -12.83 38.73
N PRO A 700 -9.62 -11.85 39.05
CA PRO A 700 -9.19 -10.47 39.30
C PRO A 700 -8.38 -10.39 40.61
N SER A 701 -7.06 -10.46 40.47
CA SER A 701 -6.08 -10.49 41.55
C SER A 701 -5.45 -9.12 41.78
N GLU A 702 -5.40 -8.29 40.75
CA GLU A 702 -4.73 -6.99 40.81
C GLU A 702 -5.69 -5.91 41.32
N PRO A 703 -5.20 -4.93 42.11
CA PRO A 703 -6.03 -3.82 42.58
C PRO A 703 -6.67 -3.01 41.45
N TRP A 704 -5.98 -2.88 40.31
CA TRP A 704 -6.46 -2.09 39.16
C TRP A 704 -7.56 -2.81 38.36
N GLU A 705 -7.82 -4.10 38.61
CA GLU A 705 -8.93 -4.87 38.02
C GLU A 705 -10.26 -4.68 38.76
N LYS A 706 -10.25 -3.90 39.86
CA LYS A 706 -11.38 -3.78 40.80
C LYS A 706 -11.90 -2.35 40.87
N THR A 707 -13.22 -2.21 41.09
CA THR A 707 -13.88 -0.96 41.48
C THR A 707 -14.63 -1.17 42.78
N GLY A 708 -14.07 -0.69 43.89
CA GLY A 708 -14.59 -1.01 45.22
C GLY A 708 -14.58 -2.52 45.46
N ASP A 709 -15.74 -3.09 45.78
CA ASP A 709 -15.92 -4.52 46.01
C ASP A 709 -16.16 -5.33 44.72
N VAL A 710 -16.27 -4.65 43.56
CA VAL A 710 -16.54 -5.30 42.26
C VAL A 710 -15.22 -5.67 41.59
N ALA A 711 -15.09 -6.93 41.20
CA ALA A 711 -13.90 -7.55 40.65
C ALA A 711 -14.28 -8.39 39.41
N ILE A 712 -14.26 -7.78 38.23
CA ILE A 712 -14.73 -8.39 36.99
C ILE A 712 -13.55 -8.66 36.07
N GLN A 713 -13.54 -9.83 35.42
CA GLN A 713 -12.80 -10.11 34.19
C GLN A 713 -13.80 -10.68 33.19
N GLU A 714 -13.99 -10.02 32.05
CA GLU A 714 -14.96 -10.41 31.01
C GLU A 714 -14.45 -10.07 29.60
N GLY A 715 -15.25 -10.34 28.56
CA GLY A 715 -14.87 -10.11 27.17
C GLY A 715 -13.54 -10.75 26.74
N PRO A 716 -13.27 -12.04 27.03
CA PRO A 716 -12.05 -12.68 26.55
C PRO A 716 -12.05 -12.73 25.02
N GLN A 717 -10.91 -12.38 24.41
CA GLN A 717 -10.66 -12.50 22.98
C GLN A 717 -9.31 -13.13 22.73
N TRP A 718 -9.26 -14.19 21.92
CA TRP A 718 -7.98 -14.77 21.53
C TRP A 718 -7.26 -13.84 20.55
N ILE A 719 -6.04 -13.47 20.91
CA ILE A 719 -5.18 -12.61 20.09
C ILE A 719 -3.79 -13.22 20.00
N ALA A 720 -3.20 -13.09 18.82
CA ALA A 720 -1.84 -13.51 18.54
C ALA A 720 -1.11 -12.39 17.81
N ALA A 721 0.19 -12.25 18.12
CA ALA A 721 1.07 -11.38 17.38
C ALA A 721 1.07 -11.81 15.90
N PRO A 722 1.01 -10.86 14.95
CA PRO A 722 1.09 -11.17 13.53
C PRO A 722 2.48 -11.68 13.14
N HIS A 723 3.50 -11.47 13.99
CA HIS A 723 4.85 -11.96 13.79
C HIS A 723 5.01 -13.36 14.41
N LEU A 724 5.52 -14.28 13.59
CA LEU A 724 5.82 -15.64 14.01
C LEU A 724 7.31 -15.76 14.34
N THR A 725 7.60 -16.49 15.41
CA THR A 725 8.92 -17.02 15.75
C THR A 725 9.44 -17.94 14.64
N PRO A 726 10.76 -18.24 14.60
CA PRO A 726 11.34 -19.16 13.63
C PRO A 726 10.71 -20.57 13.63
N SER A 727 10.10 -20.99 14.74
CA SER A 727 9.36 -22.25 14.86
C SER A 727 7.91 -22.19 14.32
N GLY A 728 7.48 -21.05 13.79
CA GLY A 728 6.14 -20.85 13.24
C GLY A 728 5.06 -20.55 14.28
N GLU A 729 5.43 -20.31 15.54
CA GLU A 729 4.50 -19.92 16.60
C GLU A 729 4.48 -18.39 16.77
N PRO A 730 3.35 -17.76 17.13
CA PRO A 730 3.32 -16.32 17.40
C PRO A 730 4.31 -15.92 18.51
N GLU A 731 5.02 -14.80 18.34
CA GLU A 731 5.93 -14.25 19.38
C GLU A 731 5.20 -13.96 20.69
N TRP A 732 3.92 -13.62 20.57
CA TRP A 732 3.01 -13.45 21.69
C TRP A 732 1.65 -14.03 21.30
N GLN A 733 1.01 -14.78 22.19
CA GLN A 733 -0.37 -15.25 22.02
C GLN A 733 -1.05 -15.33 23.39
N GLY A 734 -2.36 -15.12 23.44
CA GLY A 734 -3.11 -15.16 24.67
C GLY A 734 -4.50 -14.54 24.55
N LEU A 735 -5.07 -14.17 25.69
CA LEU A 735 -6.37 -13.52 25.76
C LEU A 735 -6.21 -12.02 26.01
N LEU A 736 -6.88 -11.20 25.21
CA LEU A 736 -7.31 -9.86 25.60
C LEU A 736 -8.56 -10.04 26.47
N TYR A 737 -8.69 -9.26 27.54
CA TYR A 737 -9.90 -9.26 28.36
C TYR A 737 -10.15 -7.86 28.92
N SER A 738 -11.35 -7.64 29.41
CA SER A 738 -11.76 -6.41 30.07
C SER A 738 -11.99 -6.64 31.54
N CYS A 739 -11.79 -5.62 32.37
CA CYS A 739 -11.91 -5.75 33.81
C CYS A 739 -12.42 -4.47 34.45
N SER A 740 -12.73 -4.58 35.75
CA SER A 740 -13.42 -3.55 36.52
C SER A 740 -14.91 -3.43 36.17
N ALA A 741 -15.65 -2.58 36.90
CA ALA A 741 -17.10 -2.45 36.71
C ALA A 741 -17.44 -1.85 35.33
N SER A 742 -18.05 -2.65 34.44
CA SER A 742 -18.33 -2.29 33.04
C SER A 742 -19.30 -1.12 32.85
N TRP A 743 -20.10 -0.82 33.87
CA TRP A 743 -20.99 0.34 33.91
C TRP A 743 -20.30 1.61 34.45
N THR A 744 -18.97 1.65 34.49
CA THR A 744 -18.19 2.78 35.03
C THR A 744 -17.08 3.20 34.08
N ALA A 745 -16.60 4.43 34.21
CA ALA A 745 -15.41 4.92 33.51
C ALA A 745 -14.10 4.21 33.93
N HIS A 746 -14.14 3.35 34.95
CA HIS A 746 -13.00 2.55 35.39
C HIS A 746 -12.87 1.22 34.63
N TYR A 747 -13.80 0.90 33.73
CA TYR A 747 -13.68 -0.22 32.82
C TYR A 747 -12.44 -0.05 31.93
N LYS A 748 -11.73 -1.15 31.71
CA LYS A 748 -10.41 -1.12 31.07
C LYS A 748 -10.08 -2.48 30.45
N MET A 749 -9.12 -2.49 29.52
CA MET A 749 -8.62 -3.72 28.90
C MET A 749 -7.25 -4.13 29.46
N ALA A 750 -6.99 -5.43 29.48
CA ALA A 750 -5.76 -6.06 29.93
C ALA A 750 -5.49 -7.35 29.15
N THR A 751 -4.32 -7.95 29.33
CA THR A 751 -3.94 -9.18 28.60
C THR A 751 -3.53 -10.31 29.54
N LEU A 752 -3.77 -11.53 29.08
CA LEU A 752 -3.41 -12.78 29.72
C LEU A 752 -2.64 -13.63 28.70
N GLN A 753 -1.32 -13.54 28.73
CA GLN A 753 -0.43 -14.21 27.79
C GLN A 753 -0.34 -15.71 28.08
N TYR A 754 -0.44 -16.55 27.06
CA TYR A 754 -0.12 -17.97 27.16
C TYR A 754 1.40 -18.18 27.08
N LEU A 755 1.97 -18.87 28.07
CA LEU A 755 3.41 -19.09 28.23
C LEU A 755 3.87 -20.47 27.71
N GLY A 756 2.97 -21.27 27.14
CA GLY A 756 3.19 -22.68 26.89
C GLY A 756 2.77 -23.58 28.05
N GLY A 757 2.91 -24.89 27.88
CA GLY A 757 2.43 -25.90 28.85
C GLY A 757 0.96 -26.26 28.65
N HIS A 758 0.30 -26.77 29.69
CA HIS A 758 -1.09 -27.25 29.56
C HIS A 758 -2.08 -26.07 29.61
N PRO A 759 -2.86 -25.76 28.55
CA PRO A 759 -3.70 -24.54 28.49
C PRO A 759 -4.73 -24.40 29.62
N MET A 760 -5.21 -25.52 30.17
CA MET A 760 -6.15 -25.50 31.30
C MET A 760 -5.51 -25.20 32.67
N ALA A 761 -4.16 -25.12 32.76
CA ALA A 761 -3.48 -24.81 34.00
C ALA A 761 -3.29 -23.29 34.14
N ALA A 762 -3.72 -22.70 35.25
CA ALA A 762 -3.54 -21.26 35.49
C ALA A 762 -2.06 -20.82 35.42
N SER A 763 -1.11 -21.71 35.76
CA SER A 763 0.34 -21.45 35.64
C SER A 763 0.86 -21.34 34.21
N SER A 764 0.08 -21.76 33.21
CA SER A 764 0.40 -21.57 31.79
C SER A 764 0.07 -20.17 31.29
N TRP A 765 -0.44 -19.29 32.16
CA TRP A 765 -0.88 -17.95 31.79
C TRP A 765 -0.17 -16.89 32.62
N ARG A 766 0.17 -15.78 31.97
CA ARG A 766 0.77 -14.60 32.60
C ARG A 766 -0.10 -13.38 32.37
N LYS A 767 -0.66 -12.86 33.46
CA LYS A 767 -1.41 -11.61 33.45
C LYS A 767 -0.50 -10.41 33.21
N SER A 768 -0.99 -9.40 32.49
CA SER A 768 -0.33 -8.10 32.38
C SER A 768 -0.18 -7.46 33.77
N ARG A 769 0.90 -6.71 33.99
CA ARG A 769 1.14 -6.02 35.28
C ARG A 769 0.36 -4.72 35.43
N LYS A 770 -0.15 -4.19 34.31
CA LYS A 770 -0.89 -2.95 34.21
C LYS A 770 -1.97 -3.08 33.13
N PRO A 771 -2.98 -2.19 33.12
CA PRO A 771 -3.93 -2.12 32.03
C PRO A 771 -3.25 -1.90 30.68
N LEU A 772 -3.77 -2.56 29.65
CA LEU A 772 -3.41 -2.32 28.26
C LEU A 772 -3.99 -0.99 27.77
N LEU A 773 -5.25 -0.72 28.13
CA LEU A 773 -5.98 0.49 27.76
C LEU A 773 -6.99 0.87 28.86
N GLN A 774 -7.05 2.14 29.22
CA GLN A 774 -8.02 2.70 30.17
C GLN A 774 -8.35 4.16 29.82
N SER A 775 -9.43 4.70 30.40
CA SER A 775 -9.83 6.11 30.23
C SER A 775 -8.67 7.06 30.56
N ASP A 776 -8.47 8.13 29.78
CA ASP A 776 -7.40 9.11 29.97
C ASP A 776 -7.35 9.69 31.39
N ALA A 777 -6.15 9.83 31.94
CA ALA A 777 -5.88 10.39 33.26
C ALA A 777 -6.31 11.85 33.40
N ASN A 778 -6.30 12.63 32.30
CA ASN A 778 -6.73 14.02 32.29
C ASN A 778 -8.26 14.18 32.17
N GLY A 779 -8.99 13.07 32.05
CA GLY A 779 -10.44 13.07 31.97
C GLY A 779 -10.97 13.51 30.61
N ALA A 780 -10.18 13.49 29.53
CA ALA A 780 -10.69 13.59 28.17
C ALA A 780 -11.27 12.22 27.75
N GLY A 781 -12.52 12.19 27.27
CA GLY A 781 -13.13 10.95 26.76
C GLY A 781 -12.41 10.42 25.50
N PRO A 782 -12.73 9.21 25.03
CA PRO A 782 -13.78 8.29 25.50
C PRO A 782 -13.48 7.57 26.82
N TYR A 783 -14.52 7.11 27.52
CA TYR A 783 -14.42 6.51 28.85
C TYR A 783 -14.83 5.03 28.86
N GLY A 784 -14.23 4.28 29.78
CA GLY A 784 -14.52 2.87 30.00
C GLY A 784 -14.24 2.00 28.78
N PRO A 785 -13.02 2.02 28.20
CA PRO A 785 -12.70 1.14 27.08
C PRO A 785 -12.75 -0.32 27.52
N GLY A 786 -13.58 -1.12 26.87
CA GLY A 786 -13.57 -2.55 27.08
C GLY A 786 -14.41 -3.31 26.08
N HIS A 787 -14.52 -4.61 26.33
CA HIS A 787 -14.83 -5.67 25.38
C HIS A 787 -14.31 -5.33 23.97
N GLY A 788 -13.05 -5.69 23.71
CA GLY A 788 -12.37 -5.35 22.48
C GLY A 788 -11.63 -6.53 21.87
N MET A 789 -11.30 -6.38 20.59
CA MET A 789 -10.60 -7.36 19.77
C MET A 789 -9.52 -6.67 18.94
N PHE A 790 -8.60 -7.45 18.38
CA PHE A 790 -7.62 -6.94 17.41
C PHE A 790 -7.94 -7.41 16.00
N LEU A 791 -7.82 -6.49 15.05
CA LEU A 791 -7.98 -6.72 13.63
C LEU A 791 -6.64 -6.41 12.93
N GLN A 792 -6.26 -7.25 11.97
CA GLN A 792 -5.16 -6.95 11.06
C GLN A 792 -5.75 -6.29 9.80
N GLU A 793 -5.32 -5.08 9.48
CA GLU A 793 -5.79 -4.34 8.29
C GLU A 793 -4.65 -3.47 7.76
N GLY A 794 -4.37 -3.54 6.46
CA GLY A 794 -3.37 -2.68 5.80
C GLY A 794 -1.94 -2.78 6.36
N GLY A 795 -1.59 -3.89 7.01
CA GLY A 795 -0.30 -4.10 7.67
C GLY A 795 -0.21 -3.56 9.10
N GLU A 796 -1.28 -2.97 9.64
CA GLU A 796 -1.38 -2.52 11.03
C GLU A 796 -2.23 -3.47 11.88
N THR A 797 -1.94 -3.57 13.18
CA THR A 797 -2.86 -4.14 14.16
C THR A 797 -3.73 -3.02 14.75
N LEU A 798 -5.04 -3.16 14.63
CA LEU A 798 -6.03 -2.19 15.11
C LEU A 798 -6.84 -2.83 16.23
N ALA A 799 -6.89 -2.19 17.39
CA ALA A 799 -7.82 -2.58 18.44
C ALA A 799 -9.18 -1.94 18.19
N VAL A 800 -10.23 -2.76 18.14
CA VAL A 800 -11.61 -2.33 18.11
C VAL A 800 -12.26 -2.66 19.44
N PHE A 801 -12.80 -1.67 20.13
CA PHE A 801 -13.36 -1.81 21.48
C PHE A 801 -14.56 -0.87 21.63
N HIS A 802 -15.39 -1.05 22.65
CA HIS A 802 -16.42 -0.05 22.94
C HIS A 802 -15.98 0.93 24.03
N ALA A 803 -16.45 2.17 23.95
CA ALA A 803 -16.29 3.17 25.00
C ALA A 803 -17.45 4.19 24.95
N THR A 804 -17.71 4.87 26.07
CA THR A 804 -18.76 5.90 26.17
C THR A 804 -18.21 7.30 25.90
N ASP A 805 -19.10 8.21 25.49
CA ASP A 805 -18.74 9.62 25.30
C ASP A 805 -18.55 10.34 26.65
N ARG A 806 -19.24 9.90 27.73
CA ARG A 806 -19.22 10.55 29.04
C ARG A 806 -19.00 9.57 30.19
N VAL A 807 -18.34 10.05 31.25
CA VAL A 807 -18.02 9.31 32.49
C VAL A 807 -19.25 8.65 33.13
N GLY A 808 -20.42 9.26 33.01
CA GLY A 808 -21.66 8.83 33.66
C GLY A 808 -22.64 8.06 32.78
N ASP A 809 -22.31 7.77 31.52
CA ASP A 809 -23.22 7.07 30.61
C ASP A 809 -23.45 5.59 31.01
N GLY A 810 -22.51 5.03 31.77
CA GLY A 810 -22.54 3.64 32.22
C GLY A 810 -22.67 2.66 31.06
N ASN A 811 -23.75 1.87 31.04
CA ASN A 811 -24.00 0.89 29.97
C ASN A 811 -24.66 1.49 28.71
N GLN A 812 -24.98 2.78 28.70
CA GLN A 812 -25.62 3.47 27.58
C GLN A 812 -24.56 4.15 26.69
N GLY A 813 -24.84 4.29 25.39
CA GLY A 813 -23.99 5.07 24.48
C GLY A 813 -22.60 4.48 24.23
N ARG A 814 -22.41 3.17 24.46
CA ARG A 814 -21.18 2.43 24.17
C ARG A 814 -21.03 2.29 22.65
N LYS A 815 -20.16 3.10 22.04
CA LYS A 815 -19.87 3.10 20.60
C LYS A 815 -18.59 2.32 20.33
N ALA A 816 -18.50 1.70 19.16
CA ALA A 816 -17.27 1.09 18.70
C ALA A 816 -16.23 2.19 18.39
N ARG A 817 -15.03 1.99 18.92
CA ARG A 817 -13.85 2.83 18.77
C ARG A 817 -12.72 2.00 18.22
N MET A 818 -11.73 2.68 17.66
CA MET A 818 -10.53 2.07 17.12
C MET A 818 -9.30 2.82 17.61
N GLN A 819 -8.27 2.08 18.03
CA GLN A 819 -6.95 2.61 18.41
C GLN A 819 -5.85 1.70 17.84
N ARG A 820 -4.69 2.24 17.45
CA ARG A 820 -3.56 1.43 16.93
C ARG A 820 -2.94 0.57 18.04
N VAL A 821 -2.39 -0.58 17.66
CA VAL A 821 -1.66 -1.49 18.55
C VAL A 821 -0.25 -1.67 17.99
N ILE A 822 0.75 -1.47 18.84
CA ILE A 822 2.14 -1.83 18.55
C ILE A 822 2.44 -3.15 19.24
N TRP A 823 3.08 -4.07 18.55
CA TRP A 823 3.65 -5.26 19.17
C TRP A 823 5.10 -4.99 19.55
N ASP A 824 5.45 -5.22 20.82
CA ASP A 824 6.85 -5.25 21.28
C ASP A 824 7.15 -6.57 21.99
N GLU A 825 8.40 -6.74 22.44
CA GLU A 825 8.88 -7.95 23.13
C GLU A 825 8.04 -8.35 24.38
N ARG A 826 7.20 -7.46 24.90
CA ARG A 826 6.33 -7.70 26.06
C ARG A 826 4.89 -8.02 25.66
N GLY A 827 4.56 -7.96 24.37
CA GLY A 827 3.23 -8.18 23.81
C GLY A 827 2.62 -6.91 23.23
N PRO A 828 1.28 -6.83 23.14
CA PRO A 828 0.63 -5.67 22.56
C PRO A 828 0.72 -4.46 23.49
N TRP A 829 0.89 -3.28 22.88
CA TRP A 829 1.01 -2.00 23.56
C TRP A 829 0.14 -0.95 22.86
N MET A 830 -0.66 -0.24 23.65
CA MET A 830 -1.61 0.78 23.19
C MET A 830 -1.43 2.12 23.91
N GLY A 831 -0.21 2.41 24.39
CA GLY A 831 0.08 3.63 25.15
C GLY A 831 -0.48 3.67 26.58
N GLY A 832 -1.32 2.69 26.95
CA GLY A 832 -1.92 2.57 28.28
C GLY A 832 -3.19 3.40 28.47
N TRP A 833 -3.51 4.32 27.56
CA TRP A 833 -4.62 5.26 27.68
C TRP A 833 -5.33 5.39 26.33
N VAL A 834 -6.65 5.61 26.37
CA VAL A 834 -7.38 6.05 25.18
C VAL A 834 -6.88 7.44 24.83
N GLY A 835 -6.44 7.67 23.60
CA GLY A 835 -6.01 8.99 23.19
C GLY A 835 -7.14 9.85 22.63
N ARG A 836 -6.76 10.95 21.97
CA ARG A 836 -7.70 11.97 21.50
C ARG A 836 -8.75 11.38 20.57
N GLU A 837 -10.01 11.57 20.92
CA GLU A 837 -11.14 11.19 20.08
C GLU A 837 -11.15 11.98 18.76
N THR A 838 -11.34 11.27 17.65
CA THR A 838 -11.74 11.85 16.37
C THR A 838 -12.88 11.05 15.73
N SER A 839 -13.64 11.70 14.87
CA SER A 839 -14.59 11.05 13.96
C SER A 839 -14.19 11.21 12.48
N SER A 840 -13.12 11.96 12.20
CA SER A 840 -12.59 12.16 10.84
C SER A 840 -11.61 11.05 10.50
N LYS A 841 -11.83 10.42 9.34
CA LYS A 841 -10.89 9.47 8.76
C LYS A 841 -9.55 10.14 8.47
N GLU A 842 -9.59 11.37 7.95
CA GLU A 842 -8.40 12.15 7.59
C GLU A 842 -7.54 12.44 8.82
N ASP A 843 -8.16 12.90 9.92
CA ASP A 843 -7.45 13.16 11.18
C ASP A 843 -6.84 11.89 11.76
N TRP A 844 -7.58 10.77 11.72
CA TRP A 844 -7.09 9.47 12.15
C TRP A 844 -5.90 8.94 11.31
N VAL A 845 -5.94 9.17 9.99
CA VAL A 845 -4.86 8.78 9.07
C VAL A 845 -3.63 9.68 9.23
N ARG A 846 -3.82 10.98 9.54
CA ARG A 846 -2.74 11.93 9.81
C ARG A 846 -2.04 11.69 11.15
N GLY A 847 -2.78 11.17 12.15
CA GLY A 847 -2.30 11.01 13.53
C GLY A 847 -2.16 12.35 14.27
N ALA A 848 -1.76 12.30 15.55
CA ALA A 848 -1.67 13.46 16.45
C ALA A 848 -0.55 14.50 16.13
N ALA A 849 -0.28 14.79 14.86
CA ALA A 849 0.72 15.78 14.43
C ALA A 849 0.25 17.24 14.55
N SER A 850 -0.89 17.51 15.18
CA SER A 850 -1.39 18.88 15.42
C SER A 850 -1.99 19.02 16.83
N ALA A 851 -1.30 19.80 17.67
CA ALA A 851 -1.62 20.23 19.04
C ALA A 851 -1.13 19.32 20.19
N GLU A 852 -0.14 19.84 20.92
CA GLU A 852 0.39 19.42 22.24
C GLU A 852 0.66 17.92 22.42
N SER A 853 1.78 17.47 21.87
CA SER A 853 2.39 16.19 22.25
C SER A 853 2.77 16.21 23.74
N VAL A 854 2.12 15.36 24.53
CA VAL A 854 2.52 15.06 25.91
C VAL A 854 3.95 14.54 25.89
N THR A 855 4.86 15.35 26.42
CA THR A 855 6.25 14.92 26.66
C THR A 855 6.24 14.02 27.89
N ILE A 856 6.40 12.70 27.72
CA ILE A 856 6.63 11.81 28.85
C ILE A 856 8.11 11.96 29.25
N ILE A 857 8.33 12.74 30.31
CA ILE A 857 9.55 12.68 31.11
C ILE A 857 9.54 11.29 31.76
N ALA A 858 10.56 10.48 31.49
CA ALA A 858 10.83 9.32 32.31
C ALA A 858 11.23 9.84 33.70
N GLU A 859 10.34 9.74 34.69
CA GLU A 859 10.75 9.78 36.08
C GLU A 859 11.65 8.55 36.29
N ALA A 860 12.94 8.84 36.46
CA ALA A 860 13.93 7.88 36.86
C ALA A 860 13.69 7.54 38.33
N GLU A 861 13.33 6.30 38.65
CA GLU A 861 13.53 5.81 40.01
C GLU A 861 14.12 4.39 40.03
N SER A 862 15.05 4.30 40.97
CA SER A 862 15.75 3.16 41.56
C SER A 862 14.88 1.98 41.94
#